data_AF-A0A9E7KVQ9-F1
#
_entry.id   AF-A0A9E7KVQ9-F1
#
_cell.length_a   1.000
_cell.length_b   1.000
_cell.length_c   1.000
_cell.angle_alpha   90.00
_cell.angle_beta   90.00
_cell.angle_gamma   90.00
#
_symmetry.space_group_name_H-M   'P 1'
#
loop_
_entity.id
_entity.type
_entity.pdbx_description
1 polymer ?
#
loop_
_entity_poly.entity_id
_entity_poly.type
_entity_poly.pdbx_seq_one_letter_code
_entity_poly.pdbx_strand_id
1 'polypeptide(L)'
;MATHTAFHSLQVSRLVPFNRAHALLYSVAVLAALHRRLDALLAPATLLSISVSLPILLADLVLAFMWLTDQALRWRPVRRREFPDRLALSVDPKDFPAIDVFICTADPHREPPMSVASTALSVMAFDYPTDRISIYVSDDGGSEVTLFAFMEASRFARYWLPFCKENGIVVRSPEVYFRSSNGGDSEKMKMMYQTMKEKVETALERGYVGNDLVSSQEEAEVFKRWKGLPSHDHPSMIQVLLDTSKDTDIMGNALPNVIYVSREKRPTSPHHFKAGALNVLTRVSSTMSNGPMILTLDCDTYSNDPRSPLHALCYFLDPAVSPDLAFVQFPQIFQGLNKNDIYACEVKRLYTINPRGKDGLGGPNYVGTACYFSRRSLQGTPSSTSLAPGANDPLSSESVLRKAHEVASCTYEPGTKWGSSIGFRYGSLSEDYHTGYHLHCEGWKSVFCYPSRPAFLGDAPKNLNDVLSQRKRWCVGLFEVAFSRCCPLTFGTMKASLLVGLCYAHEAFWGSWCIPITIYGLLPQLALIYGIPLFPKVSDPWFYLYAYLFFTTYGQDLLEFLAADGTMGRWWSDQRMWMIIGLTSYLFGTVQFVLKKFGISAQGFNVTSKVMEDEQSKRYEKGAFDFGVGSPFFVVLGMVATVNLSSLVVGIARAATMEGGFDELFVQLFLSAFVTANCWPIYEAMFLRSDGGKLPGNVTVISLVSFTATDISSSTIEENAAWFHNQVAILDIGEQRIDERMIVLEMAGLQDLSERKAT
;
A
#
# COMPACT_ATOMS: atom_id res chain seq x y z
N MET A 1 -46.01 -13.82 -9.62
CA MET A 1 -44.62 -13.34 -9.83
C MET A 1 -44.37 -12.21 -8.85
N ALA A 2 -43.77 -12.50 -7.70
CA ALA A 2 -43.33 -11.45 -6.78
C ALA A 2 -42.16 -10.71 -7.47
N THR A 3 -42.26 -9.40 -7.60
CA THR A 3 -41.16 -8.55 -8.06
C THR A 3 -40.00 -8.73 -7.08
N HIS A 4 -38.92 -9.39 -7.52
CA HIS A 4 -37.68 -9.46 -6.74
C HIS A 4 -37.20 -8.04 -6.47
N THR A 5 -37.35 -7.57 -5.24
CA THR A 5 -36.83 -6.26 -4.82
C THR A 5 -35.31 -6.36 -4.72
N ALA A 6 -34.58 -5.68 -5.61
CA ALA A 6 -33.12 -5.73 -5.59
C ALA A 6 -32.54 -5.17 -4.27
N PHE A 7 -31.57 -5.90 -3.70
CA PHE A 7 -30.86 -5.52 -2.47
C PHE A 7 -29.71 -4.54 -2.72
N HIS A 8 -29.32 -4.33 -3.97
CA HIS A 8 -28.39 -3.29 -4.35
C HIS A 8 -28.71 -2.71 -5.73
N SER A 9 -28.03 -1.62 -6.08
CA SER A 9 -28.06 -1.01 -7.40
C SER A 9 -26.65 -0.67 -7.88
N LEU A 10 -26.45 -0.59 -9.19
CA LEU A 10 -25.19 -0.23 -9.81
C LEU A 10 -25.42 0.91 -10.80
N GLN A 11 -24.59 1.94 -10.72
CA GLN A 11 -24.60 3.09 -11.62
C GLN A 11 -23.23 3.25 -12.27
N VAL A 12 -23.21 3.28 -13.61
CA VAL A 12 -22.00 3.62 -14.37
C VAL A 12 -21.78 5.13 -14.32
N SER A 13 -20.53 5.56 -14.12
CA SER A 13 -20.17 6.97 -14.10
C SER A 13 -20.52 7.66 -15.42
N ARG A 14 -21.10 8.86 -15.33
CA ARG A 14 -21.39 9.72 -16.49
C ARG A 14 -20.13 10.23 -17.19
N LEU A 15 -18.97 10.14 -16.53
CA LEU A 15 -17.67 10.57 -17.08
C LEU A 15 -17.05 9.56 -18.05
N VAL A 16 -17.62 8.36 -18.21
CA VAL A 16 -17.05 7.31 -19.08
C VAL A 16 -16.77 7.79 -20.51
N PRO A 17 -17.68 8.48 -21.22
CA PRO A 17 -17.39 8.96 -22.57
C PRO A 17 -16.24 9.98 -22.59
N PHE A 18 -16.21 10.89 -21.60
CA PHE A 18 -15.17 11.90 -21.46
C PHE A 18 -13.80 11.26 -21.18
N ASN A 19 -13.73 10.32 -20.24
CA ASN A 19 -12.49 9.61 -19.91
C ASN A 19 -11.90 8.91 -21.13
N ARG A 20 -12.74 8.25 -21.95
CA ARG A 20 -12.29 7.54 -23.16
C ARG A 20 -11.81 8.51 -24.24
N ALA A 21 -12.51 9.61 -24.46
CA ALA A 21 -12.09 10.65 -25.40
C ALA A 21 -10.77 11.31 -24.95
N HIS A 22 -10.66 11.61 -23.66
CA HIS A 22 -9.45 12.15 -23.05
C HIS A 22 -8.26 11.19 -23.21
N ALA A 23 -8.44 9.90 -22.90
CA ALA A 23 -7.41 8.89 -23.07
C ALA A 23 -6.90 8.82 -24.53
N LEU A 24 -7.81 8.90 -25.52
CA LEU A 24 -7.42 8.92 -26.92
C LEU A 24 -6.57 10.15 -27.27
N LEU A 25 -7.04 11.35 -26.92
CA LEU A 25 -6.34 12.61 -27.21
C LEU A 25 -4.99 12.67 -26.51
N TYR A 26 -4.94 12.28 -25.24
CA TYR A 26 -3.71 12.31 -24.44
C TYR A 26 -2.69 11.28 -24.94
N SER A 27 -3.14 10.12 -25.45
CA SER A 27 -2.24 9.15 -26.09
C SER A 27 -1.49 9.75 -27.28
N VAL A 28 -2.15 10.58 -28.10
CA VAL A 28 -1.50 11.28 -29.22
C VAL A 28 -0.41 12.23 -28.72
N ALA A 29 -0.70 12.97 -27.64
CA ALA A 29 0.27 13.88 -27.04
C ALA A 29 1.49 13.14 -26.46
N VAL A 30 1.27 12.01 -25.78
CA VAL A 30 2.36 11.16 -25.26
C VAL A 30 3.22 10.60 -26.40
N LEU A 31 2.59 10.09 -27.46
CA LEU A 31 3.30 9.58 -28.63
C LEU A 31 4.13 10.67 -29.32
N ALA A 32 3.59 11.88 -29.45
CA ALA A 32 4.32 13.02 -30.02
C ALA A 32 5.54 13.41 -29.16
N ALA A 33 5.40 13.40 -27.83
CA ALA A 33 6.52 13.67 -26.92
C ALA A 33 7.61 12.58 -27.02
N LEU A 34 7.21 11.30 -27.02
CA LEU A 34 8.14 10.18 -27.16
C LEU A 34 8.86 10.18 -28.52
N HIS A 35 8.16 10.51 -29.60
CA HIS A 35 8.75 10.62 -30.92
C HIS A 35 9.85 11.69 -30.94
N ARG A 36 9.58 12.88 -30.39
CA ARG A 36 10.58 13.95 -30.28
C ARG A 36 11.79 13.54 -29.44
N ARG A 37 11.59 12.79 -28.34
CA ARG A 37 12.69 12.27 -27.52
C ARG A 37 13.54 11.26 -28.28
N LEU A 38 12.92 10.42 -29.10
CA LEU A 38 13.61 9.46 -29.95
C LEU A 38 14.42 10.18 -31.04
N ASP A 39 13.85 11.19 -31.70
CA ASP A 39 14.56 11.97 -32.72
C ASP A 39 15.79 12.69 -32.13
N ALA A 40 15.66 13.25 -30.93
CA ALA A 40 16.77 13.88 -30.21
C ALA A 40 17.90 12.87 -29.88
N LEU A 41 17.56 11.62 -29.59
CA LEU A 41 18.54 10.56 -29.33
C LEU A 41 19.22 10.07 -30.62
N LEU A 42 18.52 10.09 -31.75
CA LEU A 42 19.00 9.60 -33.05
C LEU A 42 19.75 10.66 -33.88
N ALA A 43 19.61 11.95 -33.54
CA ALA A 43 20.40 13.01 -34.13
C ALA A 43 21.92 12.78 -33.88
N PRO A 44 22.84 13.32 -34.71
CA PRO A 44 24.28 13.19 -34.49
C PRO A 44 24.66 13.62 -33.07
N ALA A 45 24.93 12.64 -32.21
CA ALA A 45 24.97 12.85 -30.77
C ALA A 45 26.40 12.73 -30.24
N THR A 46 26.82 13.73 -29.47
CA THR A 46 27.99 13.62 -28.60
C THR A 46 27.70 12.65 -27.46
N LEU A 47 28.74 12.10 -26.82
CA LEU A 47 28.58 11.25 -25.63
C LEU A 47 27.75 11.94 -24.53
N LEU A 48 27.88 13.27 -24.41
CA LEU A 48 27.11 14.11 -23.50
C LEU A 48 25.62 14.18 -23.88
N SER A 49 25.30 14.30 -25.17
CA SER A 49 23.91 14.29 -25.63
C SER A 49 23.23 12.95 -25.34
N ILE A 50 23.96 11.84 -25.53
CA ILE A 50 23.47 10.48 -25.23
C ILE A 50 23.26 10.29 -23.73
N SER A 51 24.21 10.74 -22.88
CA SER A 51 24.13 10.57 -21.43
C SER A 51 22.96 11.33 -20.78
N VAL A 52 22.45 12.36 -21.46
CA VAL A 52 21.27 13.13 -21.04
C VAL A 52 19.99 12.60 -21.68
N SER A 53 20.00 12.32 -22.98
CA SER A 53 18.78 11.94 -23.73
C SER A 53 18.26 10.55 -23.34
N LEU A 54 19.15 9.60 -23.06
CA LEU A 54 18.77 8.22 -22.73
C LEU A 54 18.02 8.13 -21.38
N PRO A 55 18.50 8.71 -20.26
CA PRO A 55 17.74 8.74 -19.02
C PRO A 55 16.37 9.42 -19.15
N ILE A 56 16.28 10.55 -19.87
CA ILE A 56 15.00 11.24 -20.06
C ILE A 56 14.02 10.39 -20.85
N LEU A 57 14.48 9.74 -21.93
CA LEU A 57 13.64 8.81 -22.69
C LEU A 57 13.16 7.65 -21.82
N LEU A 58 14.04 7.08 -20.98
CA LEU A 58 13.67 6.02 -20.05
C LEU A 58 12.61 6.50 -19.04
N ALA A 59 12.77 7.70 -18.48
CA ALA A 59 11.78 8.31 -17.61
C ALA A 59 10.42 8.47 -18.32
N ASP A 60 10.42 9.01 -19.53
CA ASP A 60 9.21 9.25 -20.32
C ASP A 60 8.51 7.94 -20.72
N LEU A 61 9.26 6.88 -21.01
CA LEU A 61 8.69 5.54 -21.27
C LEU A 61 8.01 4.96 -20.03
N VAL A 62 8.61 5.11 -18.85
CA VAL A 62 7.99 4.67 -17.59
C VAL A 62 6.74 5.50 -17.28
N LEU A 63 6.78 6.82 -17.46
CA LEU A 63 5.61 7.69 -17.30
C LEU A 63 4.48 7.29 -18.25
N ALA A 64 4.80 7.06 -19.53
CA ALA A 64 3.83 6.61 -20.52
C ALA A 64 3.22 5.24 -20.16
N PHE A 65 4.04 4.29 -19.71
CA PHE A 65 3.58 2.97 -19.27
C PHE A 65 2.65 3.07 -18.05
N MET A 66 3.04 3.85 -17.03
CA MET A 66 2.24 4.03 -15.83
C MET A 66 0.91 4.75 -16.13
N TRP A 67 0.94 5.76 -16.99
CA TRP A 67 -0.27 6.44 -17.46
C TRP A 67 -1.19 5.53 -18.27
N LEU A 68 -0.63 4.69 -19.15
CA LEU A 68 -1.40 3.75 -19.97
C LEU A 68 -2.14 2.71 -19.12
N THR A 69 -1.45 2.09 -18.16
CA THR A 69 -2.06 1.09 -17.27
C THR A 69 -3.17 1.70 -16.40
N ASP A 70 -3.00 2.96 -15.99
CA ASP A 70 -3.98 3.73 -15.21
C ASP A 70 -5.28 4.04 -15.99
N GLN A 71 -5.26 4.03 -17.33
CA GLN A 71 -6.48 4.21 -18.14
C GLN A 71 -7.48 3.07 -17.97
N ALA A 72 -7.01 1.85 -17.64
CA ALA A 72 -7.91 0.74 -17.38
C ALA A 72 -8.84 1.02 -16.18
N LEU A 73 -8.34 1.71 -15.15
CA LEU A 73 -9.11 2.12 -13.99
C LEU A 73 -10.18 3.17 -14.32
N ARG A 74 -10.00 3.94 -15.41
CA ARG A 74 -10.95 4.96 -15.87
C ARG A 74 -11.89 4.48 -16.95
N TRP A 75 -11.77 3.23 -17.39
CA TRP A 75 -12.49 2.70 -18.54
C TRP A 75 -14.01 2.56 -18.32
N ARG A 76 -14.39 2.11 -17.10
CA ARG A 76 -15.79 1.95 -16.70
C ARG A 76 -15.98 2.10 -15.18
N PRO A 77 -15.72 3.27 -14.58
CA PRO A 77 -15.98 3.45 -13.15
C PRO A 77 -17.46 3.27 -12.82
N VAL A 78 -17.75 2.53 -11.76
CA VAL A 78 -19.12 2.30 -11.25
C VAL A 78 -19.24 2.73 -9.79
N ARG A 79 -20.47 3.03 -9.38
CA ARG A 79 -20.85 3.19 -7.97
C ARG A 79 -21.98 2.22 -7.67
N ARG A 80 -21.88 1.56 -6.52
CA ARG A 80 -22.94 0.70 -5.99
C ARG A 80 -23.64 1.38 -4.82
N ARG A 81 -24.89 1.00 -4.61
CA ARG A 81 -25.66 1.39 -3.43
C ARG A 81 -26.45 0.18 -2.94
N GLU A 82 -26.23 -0.17 -1.70
CA GLU A 82 -26.86 -1.25 -0.95
C GLU A 82 -28.15 -0.80 -0.24
N PHE A 83 -29.05 -1.76 0.01
CA PHE A 83 -30.35 -1.55 0.65
C PHE A 83 -30.58 -2.59 1.76
N PRO A 84 -29.80 -2.54 2.87
CA PRO A 84 -29.90 -3.52 3.96
C PRO A 84 -31.29 -3.57 4.61
N ASP A 85 -32.04 -2.45 4.60
CA ASP A 85 -33.40 -2.43 5.14
C ASP A 85 -34.36 -3.33 4.33
N ARG A 86 -34.16 -3.43 3.00
CA ARG A 86 -34.95 -4.33 2.14
C ARG A 86 -34.59 -5.79 2.39
N LEU A 87 -33.30 -6.05 2.63
CA LEU A 87 -32.80 -7.37 3.00
C LEU A 87 -33.44 -7.84 4.31
N ALA A 88 -33.41 -6.99 5.35
CA ALA A 88 -33.97 -7.27 6.67
C ALA A 88 -35.49 -7.53 6.65
N LEU A 89 -36.21 -6.97 5.67
CA LEU A 89 -37.64 -7.24 5.46
C LEU A 89 -37.92 -8.51 4.66
N SER A 90 -36.94 -9.01 3.89
CA SER A 90 -37.14 -10.09 2.91
C SER A 90 -36.55 -11.43 3.35
N VAL A 91 -35.62 -11.44 4.31
CA VAL A 91 -34.90 -12.64 4.76
C VAL A 91 -34.94 -12.68 6.29
N ASP A 92 -35.41 -13.79 6.85
CA ASP A 92 -35.40 -14.00 8.30
C ASP A 92 -33.94 -14.03 8.79
N PRO A 93 -33.58 -13.27 9.85
CA PRO A 93 -32.24 -13.34 10.44
C PRO A 93 -31.75 -14.76 10.76
N LYS A 94 -32.64 -15.72 11.02
CA LYS A 94 -32.26 -17.13 11.24
C LYS A 94 -31.64 -17.79 10.02
N ASP A 95 -32.01 -17.34 8.83
CA ASP A 95 -31.51 -17.85 7.54
C ASP A 95 -30.21 -17.16 7.11
N PHE A 96 -29.72 -16.20 7.90
CA PHE A 96 -28.46 -15.55 7.64
C PHE A 96 -27.28 -16.54 7.72
N PRO A 97 -26.33 -16.48 6.77
CA PRO A 97 -25.16 -17.35 6.78
C PRO A 97 -24.26 -17.07 8.00
N ALA A 98 -23.66 -18.11 8.58
CA ALA A 98 -22.67 -17.89 9.63
C ALA A 98 -21.42 -17.16 9.10
N ILE A 99 -20.83 -16.32 9.95
CA ILE A 99 -19.65 -15.50 9.67
C ILE A 99 -18.53 -15.89 10.63
N ASP A 100 -17.39 -16.26 10.07
CA ASP A 100 -16.14 -16.42 10.81
C ASP A 100 -15.30 -15.14 10.66
N VAL A 101 -14.97 -14.47 11.75
CA VAL A 101 -14.16 -13.26 11.74
C VAL A 101 -12.73 -13.59 12.12
N PHE A 102 -11.77 -13.26 11.25
CA PHE A 102 -10.35 -13.52 11.43
C PHE A 102 -9.63 -12.21 11.78
N ILE A 103 -9.03 -12.17 12.97
CA ILE A 103 -8.21 -11.05 13.44
C ILE A 103 -6.78 -11.57 13.64
N CYS A 104 -5.82 -10.99 12.92
CA CYS A 104 -4.40 -11.38 13.03
C CYS A 104 -3.61 -10.36 13.84
N THR A 105 -2.77 -10.83 14.75
CA THR A 105 -1.79 -10.05 15.52
C THR A 105 -0.46 -10.81 15.55
N ALA A 106 0.66 -10.09 15.66
CA ALA A 106 2.00 -10.70 15.56
C ALA A 106 2.98 -10.28 16.66
N ASP A 107 2.79 -9.13 17.29
CA ASP A 107 3.72 -8.64 18.32
C ASP A 107 2.96 -7.79 19.36
N PRO A 108 2.88 -8.22 20.64
CA PRO A 108 2.08 -7.53 21.66
C PRO A 108 2.64 -6.16 22.07
N HIS A 109 3.91 -5.85 21.79
CA HIS A 109 4.48 -4.53 22.08
C HIS A 109 4.25 -3.55 20.94
N ARG A 110 4.22 -4.04 19.69
CA ARG A 110 3.93 -3.22 18.51
C ARG A 110 2.44 -3.10 18.23
N GLU A 111 1.67 -4.11 18.61
CA GLU A 111 0.22 -4.23 18.43
C GLU A 111 -0.40 -4.54 19.81
N PRO A 112 -0.65 -3.50 20.64
CA PRO A 112 -1.06 -3.69 22.04
C PRO A 112 -2.29 -4.59 22.19
N PRO A 113 -2.24 -5.66 23.03
CA PRO A 113 -3.33 -6.62 23.18
C PRO A 113 -4.71 -6.00 23.48
N MET A 114 -4.75 -4.90 24.24
CA MET A 114 -5.99 -4.20 24.55
C MET A 114 -6.65 -3.55 23.32
N SER A 115 -5.87 -3.05 22.37
CA SER A 115 -6.40 -2.50 21.12
C SER A 115 -6.94 -3.63 20.24
N VAL A 116 -6.22 -4.76 20.17
CA VAL A 116 -6.70 -5.95 19.45
C VAL A 116 -8.00 -6.50 20.05
N ALA A 117 -8.08 -6.57 21.38
CA ALA A 117 -9.29 -6.96 22.10
C ALA A 117 -10.45 -5.99 21.87
N SER A 118 -10.17 -4.69 21.79
CA SER A 118 -11.19 -3.66 21.48
C SER A 118 -11.73 -3.79 20.05
N THR A 119 -10.85 -4.12 19.09
CA THR A 119 -11.25 -4.49 17.72
C THR A 119 -12.18 -5.71 17.73
N ALA A 120 -11.82 -6.77 18.45
CA ALA A 120 -12.67 -7.95 18.57
C ALA A 120 -14.03 -7.66 19.21
N LEU A 121 -14.07 -6.91 20.31
CA LEU A 121 -15.32 -6.50 20.97
C LEU A 121 -16.23 -5.71 20.03
N SER A 122 -15.67 -4.91 19.11
CA SER A 122 -16.45 -4.15 18.12
C SER A 122 -17.19 -5.05 17.11
N VAL A 123 -16.61 -6.19 16.74
CA VAL A 123 -17.20 -7.13 15.77
C VAL A 123 -18.03 -8.23 16.44
N MET A 124 -17.75 -8.56 17.70
CA MET A 124 -18.66 -9.39 18.52
C MET A 124 -20.04 -8.74 18.67
N ALA A 125 -20.07 -7.41 18.64
CA ALA A 125 -21.28 -6.63 18.76
C ALA A 125 -21.80 -6.18 17.39
N PHE A 126 -21.80 -7.01 16.35
CA PHE A 126 -22.53 -6.68 15.12
C PHE A 126 -24.06 -6.70 15.31
N ASP A 127 -24.78 -6.02 14.43
CA ASP A 127 -26.24 -6.15 14.28
C ASP A 127 -26.55 -7.40 13.46
N TYR A 128 -26.25 -8.55 14.06
CA TYR A 128 -26.37 -9.89 13.48
C TYR A 128 -26.75 -10.90 14.58
N PRO A 129 -27.36 -12.05 14.24
CA PRO A 129 -27.57 -13.14 15.19
C PRO A 129 -26.24 -13.58 15.82
N THR A 130 -26.19 -13.62 17.15
CA THR A 130 -24.95 -13.91 17.89
C THR A 130 -24.48 -15.35 17.71
N ASP A 131 -25.41 -16.28 17.50
CA ASP A 131 -25.16 -17.68 17.20
C ASP A 131 -24.64 -17.94 15.77
N ARG A 132 -24.59 -16.89 14.94
CA ARG A 132 -24.04 -16.92 13.59
C ARG A 132 -22.69 -16.23 13.48
N ILE A 133 -22.10 -15.77 14.59
CA ILE A 133 -20.78 -15.11 14.60
C ILE A 133 -19.79 -15.96 15.39
N SER A 134 -18.64 -16.25 14.78
CA SER A 134 -17.50 -16.85 15.47
C SER A 134 -16.26 -16.00 15.25
N ILE A 135 -15.62 -15.55 16.33
CA ILE A 135 -14.40 -14.73 16.29
C ILE A 135 -13.19 -15.64 16.47
N TYR A 136 -12.25 -15.57 15.53
CA TYR A 136 -10.97 -16.25 15.57
C TYR A 136 -9.84 -15.24 15.64
N VAL A 137 -9.04 -15.34 16.69
CA VAL A 137 -7.88 -14.49 16.92
C VAL A 137 -6.64 -15.32 16.64
N SER A 138 -5.90 -14.95 15.59
CA SER A 138 -4.59 -15.55 15.31
C SER A 138 -3.50 -14.72 15.95
N ASP A 139 -2.87 -15.25 16.99
CA ASP A 139 -1.65 -14.69 17.57
C ASP A 139 -0.41 -15.38 16.99
N ASP A 140 0.22 -14.70 16.03
CA ASP A 140 1.47 -15.15 15.43
C ASP A 140 2.69 -14.83 16.32
N GLY A 141 2.56 -13.97 17.32
CA GLY A 141 3.61 -13.71 18.31
C GLY A 141 3.69 -14.80 19.38
N GLY A 142 2.61 -15.54 19.59
CA GLY A 142 2.52 -16.53 20.65
C GLY A 142 2.72 -15.89 22.01
N SER A 143 1.91 -14.89 22.35
CA SER A 143 2.01 -14.15 23.60
C SER A 143 0.93 -14.61 24.58
N GLU A 144 1.36 -15.01 25.77
CA GLU A 144 0.42 -15.27 26.87
C GLU A 144 -0.36 -14.01 27.28
N VAL A 145 0.20 -12.81 27.09
CA VAL A 145 -0.47 -11.54 27.37
C VAL A 145 -1.61 -11.29 26.38
N THR A 146 -1.45 -11.65 25.11
CA THR A 146 -2.54 -11.58 24.12
C THR A 146 -3.67 -12.53 24.51
N LEU A 147 -3.36 -13.78 24.85
CA LEU A 147 -4.37 -14.73 25.32
C LEU A 147 -5.11 -14.20 26.56
N PHE A 148 -4.38 -13.67 27.54
CA PHE A 148 -4.96 -13.07 28.74
C PHE A 148 -5.88 -11.90 28.43
N ALA A 149 -5.48 -11.01 27.53
CA ALA A 149 -6.32 -9.89 27.08
C ALA A 149 -7.66 -10.38 26.51
N PHE A 150 -7.64 -11.46 25.73
CA PHE A 150 -8.86 -12.04 25.17
C PHE A 150 -9.71 -12.80 26.19
N MET A 151 -9.10 -13.38 27.24
CA MET A 151 -9.84 -13.93 28.38
C MET A 151 -10.60 -12.82 29.12
N GLU A 152 -9.92 -11.72 29.47
CA GLU A 152 -10.57 -10.58 30.13
C GLU A 152 -11.64 -9.94 29.22
N ALA A 153 -11.36 -9.76 27.93
CA ALA A 153 -12.31 -9.23 26.96
C ALA A 153 -13.56 -10.11 26.84
N SER A 154 -13.40 -11.43 26.88
CA SER A 154 -14.52 -12.39 26.88
C SER A 154 -15.43 -12.22 28.10
N ARG A 155 -14.85 -11.93 29.28
CA ARG A 155 -15.64 -11.62 30.48
C ARG A 155 -16.33 -10.26 30.37
N PHE A 156 -15.64 -9.25 29.85
CA PHE A 156 -16.20 -7.92 29.66
C PHE A 156 -17.33 -7.93 28.60
N ALA A 157 -17.23 -8.77 27.57
CA ALA A 157 -18.23 -8.92 26.52
C ALA A 157 -19.63 -9.24 27.07
N ARG A 158 -19.71 -10.01 28.17
CA ARG A 158 -20.98 -10.36 28.85
C ARG A 158 -21.79 -9.13 29.29
N TYR A 159 -21.13 -8.01 29.49
CA TYR A 159 -21.72 -6.73 29.88
C TYR A 159 -21.76 -5.74 28.71
N TRP A 160 -20.69 -5.68 27.91
CA TRP A 160 -20.53 -4.72 26.83
C TRP A 160 -21.51 -4.92 25.68
N LEU A 161 -21.73 -6.16 25.25
CA LEU A 161 -22.60 -6.49 24.12
C LEU A 161 -24.06 -6.08 24.37
N PRO A 162 -24.72 -6.50 25.47
CA PRO A 162 -26.08 -6.05 25.76
C PRO A 162 -26.14 -4.54 25.98
N PHE A 163 -25.15 -3.94 26.66
CA PHE A 163 -25.06 -2.48 26.83
C PHE A 163 -25.06 -1.73 25.48
N CYS A 164 -24.30 -2.22 24.49
CA CYS A 164 -24.28 -1.62 23.15
C CYS A 164 -25.65 -1.68 22.47
N LYS A 165 -26.34 -2.82 22.57
CA LYS A 165 -27.64 -3.03 21.94
C LYS A 165 -28.74 -2.20 22.60
N GLU A 166 -28.83 -2.24 23.93
CA GLU A 166 -29.86 -1.53 24.70
C GLU A 166 -29.74 0.00 24.57
N ASN A 167 -28.52 0.51 24.46
CA ASN A 167 -28.26 1.96 24.36
C ASN A 167 -28.10 2.44 22.91
N GLY A 168 -28.33 1.59 21.90
CA GLY A 168 -28.23 1.96 20.49
C GLY A 168 -26.84 2.46 20.08
N ILE A 169 -25.77 1.97 20.73
CA ILE A 169 -24.40 2.41 20.47
C ILE A 169 -23.99 1.97 19.07
N VAL A 170 -23.55 2.94 18.26
CA VAL A 170 -23.08 2.67 16.89
C VAL A 170 -21.58 2.36 16.86
N VAL A 171 -20.76 3.13 17.56
CA VAL A 171 -19.31 2.86 17.67
C VAL A 171 -19.07 1.89 18.81
N ARG A 172 -18.93 0.61 18.49
CA ARG A 172 -18.90 -0.48 19.47
C ARG A 172 -17.49 -0.94 19.86
N SER A 173 -16.44 -0.26 19.37
CA SER A 173 -15.10 -0.39 19.93
C SER A 173 -15.04 0.36 21.26
N PRO A 174 -14.81 -0.32 22.41
CA PRO A 174 -14.82 0.33 23.71
C PRO A 174 -13.69 1.36 23.86
N GLU A 175 -12.51 1.10 23.27
CA GLU A 175 -11.40 2.06 23.29
C GLU A 175 -11.80 3.41 22.67
N VAL A 176 -12.49 3.37 21.53
CA VAL A 176 -12.93 4.57 20.80
C VAL A 176 -14.12 5.23 21.49
N TYR A 177 -15.07 4.43 21.94
CA TYR A 177 -16.26 4.91 22.64
C TYR A 177 -15.88 5.67 23.91
N PHE A 178 -15.07 5.07 24.79
CA PHE A 178 -14.70 5.69 26.06
C PHE A 178 -13.64 6.80 25.96
N ARG A 179 -12.93 6.92 24.82
CA ARG A 179 -12.07 8.08 24.52
C ARG A 179 -12.89 9.35 24.24
N SER A 180 -14.12 9.20 23.74
CA SER A 180 -14.98 10.31 23.31
C SER A 180 -16.15 10.60 24.25
N SER A 181 -16.59 9.65 25.08
CA SER A 181 -17.72 9.81 26.00
C SER A 181 -17.34 10.40 27.36
N ASN A 182 -17.92 11.55 27.70
CA ASN A 182 -17.82 12.18 29.03
C ASN A 182 -19.20 12.25 29.71
N GLY A 183 -19.63 11.15 30.37
CA GLY A 183 -20.71 11.16 31.38
C GLY A 183 -21.90 10.21 31.15
N GLY A 184 -22.56 9.81 32.25
CA GLY A 184 -23.85 9.05 32.28
C GLY A 184 -23.75 7.62 32.83
N ASP A 185 -24.78 6.79 32.57
CA ASP A 185 -24.82 5.32 32.88
C ASP A 185 -23.63 4.54 32.25
N SER A 186 -22.89 5.19 31.35
CA SER A 186 -21.60 4.74 30.84
C SER A 186 -20.52 4.62 31.90
N GLU A 187 -20.63 5.27 33.06
CA GLU A 187 -19.51 5.35 34.01
C GLU A 187 -19.15 3.99 34.62
N LYS A 188 -20.16 3.17 34.95
CA LYS A 188 -19.92 1.80 35.42
C LYS A 188 -19.23 0.95 34.34
N MET A 189 -19.69 1.03 33.10
CA MET A 189 -19.08 0.30 31.98
C MET A 189 -17.66 0.79 31.69
N LYS A 190 -17.44 2.11 31.79
CA LYS A 190 -16.13 2.73 31.66
C LYS A 190 -15.18 2.23 32.74
N MET A 191 -15.61 2.19 34.00
CA MET A 191 -14.80 1.63 35.11
C MET A 191 -14.44 0.16 34.84
N MET A 192 -15.40 -0.67 34.43
CA MET A 192 -15.14 -2.07 34.10
C MET A 192 -14.11 -2.23 32.96
N TYR A 193 -14.24 -1.42 31.91
CA TYR A 193 -13.27 -1.38 30.81
C TYR A 193 -11.88 -0.93 31.28
N GLN A 194 -11.79 0.13 32.11
CA GLN A 194 -10.52 0.60 32.64
C GLN A 194 -9.86 -0.44 33.55
N THR A 195 -10.62 -1.12 34.42
CA THR A 195 -10.07 -2.21 35.25
C THR A 195 -9.53 -3.37 34.40
N MET A 196 -10.24 -3.75 33.34
CA MET A 196 -9.73 -4.74 32.38
C MET A 196 -8.44 -4.26 31.72
N LYS A 197 -8.43 -3.00 31.26
CA LYS A 197 -7.28 -2.37 30.60
C LYS A 197 -6.06 -2.36 31.51
N GLU A 198 -6.19 -1.88 32.73
CA GLU A 198 -5.12 -1.81 33.74
C GLU A 198 -4.51 -3.19 34.01
N LYS A 199 -5.33 -4.24 34.13
CA LYS A 199 -4.84 -5.62 34.32
C LYS A 199 -3.99 -6.10 33.16
N VAL A 200 -4.46 -5.88 31.93
CA VAL A 200 -3.77 -6.32 30.72
C VAL A 200 -2.49 -5.52 30.50
N GLU A 201 -2.53 -4.20 30.71
CA GLU A 201 -1.35 -3.34 30.63
C GLU A 201 -0.31 -3.71 31.69
N THR A 202 -0.74 -4.04 32.92
CA THR A 202 0.15 -4.57 33.97
C THR A 202 0.83 -5.87 33.53
N ALA A 203 0.11 -6.79 32.90
CA ALA A 203 0.70 -8.03 32.37
C ALA A 203 1.69 -7.75 31.23
N LEU A 204 1.36 -6.80 30.35
CA LEU A 204 2.23 -6.39 29.24
C LEU A 204 3.54 -5.75 29.72
N GLU A 205 3.45 -4.86 30.72
CA GLU A 205 4.62 -4.22 31.35
C GLU A 205 5.53 -5.24 32.04
N ARG A 206 4.93 -6.25 32.71
CA ARG A 206 5.68 -7.37 33.31
C ARG A 206 6.28 -8.29 32.25
N GLY A 207 5.70 -8.34 31.05
CA GLY A 207 6.03 -9.28 29.98
C GLY A 207 5.51 -10.71 30.23
N TYR A 208 4.72 -10.92 31.27
CA TYR A 208 4.13 -12.22 31.62
C TYR A 208 2.84 -12.07 32.45
N VAL A 209 2.02 -13.12 32.48
CA VAL A 209 0.76 -13.16 33.24
C VAL A 209 1.02 -13.73 34.64
N GLY A 210 0.96 -12.88 35.66
CA GLY A 210 1.14 -13.29 37.05
C GLY A 210 -0.06 -14.05 37.62
N ASN A 211 0.17 -14.97 38.56
CA ASN A 211 -0.90 -15.71 39.24
C ASN A 211 -1.89 -14.79 40.00
N ASP A 212 -1.46 -13.57 40.35
CA ASP A 212 -2.28 -12.53 40.96
C ASP A 212 -3.34 -11.93 40.01
N LEU A 213 -3.11 -12.04 38.69
CA LEU A 213 -4.01 -11.51 37.66
C LEU A 213 -5.03 -12.55 37.19
N VAL A 214 -4.72 -13.82 37.38
CA VAL A 214 -5.53 -14.95 36.92
C VAL A 214 -6.74 -15.14 37.84
N SER A 215 -7.91 -15.45 37.25
CA SER A 215 -9.17 -15.52 38.01
C SER A 215 -9.50 -16.92 38.55
N SER A 216 -8.84 -17.98 38.05
CA SER A 216 -9.12 -19.36 38.41
C SER A 216 -7.90 -20.28 38.32
N GLN A 217 -7.94 -21.42 39.00
CA GLN A 217 -6.88 -22.44 38.90
C GLN A 217 -6.79 -23.02 37.48
N GLU A 218 -7.92 -23.16 36.78
CA GLU A 218 -7.97 -23.67 35.40
C GLU A 218 -7.22 -22.76 34.44
N GLU A 219 -7.41 -21.44 34.54
CA GLU A 219 -6.63 -20.46 33.77
C GLU A 219 -5.14 -20.53 34.10
N ALA A 220 -4.78 -20.73 35.36
CA ALA A 220 -3.38 -20.87 35.76
C ALA A 220 -2.74 -22.11 35.11
N GLU A 221 -3.49 -23.21 34.94
CA GLU A 221 -3.01 -24.38 34.19
C GLU A 221 -2.83 -24.11 32.69
N VAL A 222 -3.63 -23.22 32.09
CA VAL A 222 -3.45 -22.81 30.68
C VAL A 222 -2.11 -22.09 30.51
N PHE A 223 -1.79 -21.13 31.38
CA PHE A 223 -0.53 -20.37 31.29
C PHE A 223 0.72 -21.19 31.63
N LYS A 224 0.60 -22.25 32.45
CA LYS A 224 1.72 -23.18 32.66
C LYS A 224 2.21 -23.83 31.36
N ARG A 225 1.33 -24.04 30.38
CA ARG A 225 1.69 -24.60 29.07
C ARG A 225 2.50 -23.64 28.20
N TRP A 226 2.41 -22.33 28.45
CA TRP A 226 3.16 -21.28 27.75
C TRP A 226 4.57 -21.09 28.28
N LYS A 227 4.78 -21.42 29.56
CA LYS A 227 6.00 -21.07 30.29
C LYS A 227 7.25 -21.66 29.64
N GLY A 228 8.14 -20.78 29.18
CA GLY A 228 9.45 -21.14 28.64
C GLY A 228 9.46 -21.53 27.16
N LEU A 229 8.35 -21.39 26.44
CA LEU A 229 8.29 -21.65 25.00
C LEU A 229 8.69 -20.40 24.20
N PRO A 230 9.63 -20.50 23.25
CA PRO A 230 9.97 -19.39 22.36
C PRO A 230 8.90 -19.16 21.28
N SER A 231 8.71 -17.91 20.87
CA SER A 231 7.70 -17.50 19.87
C SER A 231 7.88 -18.08 18.46
N HIS A 232 9.04 -18.67 18.16
CA HIS A 232 9.35 -19.29 16.86
C HIS A 232 9.49 -20.81 16.92
N ASP A 233 9.34 -21.41 18.11
CA ASP A 233 9.37 -22.86 18.30
C ASP A 233 8.43 -23.28 19.43
N HIS A 234 7.16 -23.49 19.07
CA HIS A 234 6.11 -23.89 20.02
C HIS A 234 5.02 -24.71 19.30
N PRO A 235 4.34 -25.63 20.02
CA PRO A 235 3.17 -26.33 19.49
C PRO A 235 2.02 -25.36 19.21
N SER A 236 1.00 -25.83 18.48
CA SER A 236 -0.23 -25.07 18.33
C SER A 236 -0.95 -24.92 19.67
N MET A 237 -1.47 -23.72 19.94
CA MET A 237 -2.22 -23.37 21.14
C MET A 237 -3.60 -22.88 20.71
N ILE A 238 -4.64 -23.66 20.98
CA ILE A 238 -6.02 -23.34 20.62
C ILE A 238 -6.85 -23.34 21.89
N GLN A 239 -7.59 -22.25 22.13
CA GLN A 239 -8.45 -22.10 23.31
C GLN A 239 -9.81 -21.55 22.88
N VAL A 240 -10.89 -22.20 23.31
CA VAL A 240 -12.26 -21.69 23.18
C VAL A 240 -12.55 -20.87 24.42
N LEU A 241 -12.67 -19.55 24.25
CA LEU A 241 -12.86 -18.59 25.34
C LEU A 241 -14.34 -18.27 25.59
N LEU A 242 -15.15 -18.33 24.55
CA LEU A 242 -16.62 -18.29 24.61
C LEU A 242 -17.17 -19.34 23.65
N ASP A 243 -18.18 -20.08 24.10
CA ASP A 243 -18.94 -21.07 23.34
C ASP A 243 -20.42 -20.66 23.37
N THR A 244 -20.98 -20.32 22.20
CA THR A 244 -22.38 -19.89 22.05
C THR A 244 -23.39 -20.87 22.65
N SER A 245 -23.07 -22.16 22.68
CA SER A 245 -23.97 -23.18 23.24
C SER A 245 -24.04 -23.16 24.78
N LYS A 246 -23.11 -22.46 25.46
CA LYS A 246 -22.94 -22.48 26.91
C LYS A 246 -22.95 -21.09 27.53
N ASP A 247 -22.27 -20.14 26.89
CA ASP A 247 -21.99 -18.84 27.45
C ASP A 247 -23.06 -17.82 27.11
N THR A 248 -23.55 -17.14 28.14
CA THR A 248 -24.60 -16.12 28.04
C THR A 248 -24.15 -14.78 28.63
N ASP A 249 -24.71 -13.72 28.05
CA ASP A 249 -24.60 -12.37 28.58
C ASP A 249 -25.40 -12.22 29.89
N ILE A 250 -25.31 -11.06 30.53
CA ILE A 250 -26.04 -10.78 31.78
C ILE A 250 -27.57 -10.79 31.64
N MET A 251 -28.08 -10.75 30.40
CA MET A 251 -29.51 -10.79 30.07
C MET A 251 -29.97 -12.20 29.69
N GLY A 252 -29.07 -13.20 29.71
CA GLY A 252 -29.35 -14.58 29.35
C GLY A 252 -29.32 -14.88 27.84
N ASN A 253 -28.88 -13.94 26.99
CA ASN A 253 -28.72 -14.19 25.55
C ASN A 253 -27.37 -14.87 25.27
N ALA A 254 -27.34 -15.75 24.27
CA ALA A 254 -26.10 -16.42 23.85
C ALA A 254 -25.05 -15.43 23.32
N LEU A 255 -23.80 -15.65 23.71
CA LEU A 255 -22.65 -14.88 23.22
C LEU A 255 -22.05 -15.50 21.94
N PRO A 256 -21.39 -14.71 21.08
CA PRO A 256 -20.64 -15.25 19.95
C PRO A 256 -19.51 -16.18 20.40
N ASN A 257 -19.13 -17.14 19.56
CA ASN A 257 -17.95 -17.95 19.83
C ASN A 257 -16.69 -17.07 19.78
N VAL A 258 -15.74 -17.29 20.69
CA VAL A 258 -14.42 -16.66 20.65
C VAL A 258 -13.36 -17.74 20.78
N ILE A 259 -12.51 -17.86 19.76
CA ILE A 259 -11.46 -18.86 19.67
C ILE A 259 -10.12 -18.15 19.51
N TYR A 260 -9.22 -18.38 20.45
CA TYR A 260 -7.82 -17.99 20.34
C TYR A 260 -7.02 -19.10 19.64
N VAL A 261 -6.19 -18.72 18.69
CA VAL A 261 -5.33 -19.61 17.92
C VAL A 261 -3.92 -19.04 17.85
N SER A 262 -2.94 -19.78 18.36
CA SER A 262 -1.55 -19.63 17.98
C SER A 262 -1.13 -20.89 17.23
N ARG A 263 -0.69 -20.73 15.99
CA ARG A 263 -0.33 -21.87 15.13
C ARG A 263 0.96 -22.53 15.59
N GLU A 264 1.17 -23.79 15.20
CA GLU A 264 2.46 -24.43 15.46
C GLU A 264 3.57 -23.72 14.66
N LYS A 265 4.71 -23.46 15.32
CA LYS A 265 5.91 -22.92 14.69
C LYS A 265 7.10 -23.80 14.99
N ARG A 266 7.92 -24.03 13.97
CA ARG A 266 9.20 -24.74 14.05
C ARG A 266 10.25 -23.97 13.24
N PRO A 267 11.50 -23.86 13.70
CA PRO A 267 12.56 -23.18 12.96
C PRO A 267 12.81 -23.74 11.55
N THR A 268 12.48 -25.02 11.33
CA THR A 268 12.69 -25.74 10.08
C THR A 268 11.56 -25.57 9.07
N SER A 269 10.44 -24.95 9.44
CA SER A 269 9.24 -24.84 8.61
C SER A 269 8.93 -23.39 8.25
N PRO A 270 8.73 -23.06 6.95
CA PRO A 270 8.32 -21.72 6.56
C PRO A 270 6.91 -21.42 7.06
N HIS A 271 6.69 -20.24 7.63
CA HIS A 271 5.41 -19.86 8.21
C HIS A 271 4.63 -18.85 7.35
N HIS A 272 5.20 -18.28 6.29
CA HIS A 272 4.47 -17.43 5.34
C HIS A 272 3.70 -16.22 5.95
N PHE A 273 4.21 -15.66 7.06
CA PHE A 273 3.67 -14.46 7.72
C PHE A 273 2.12 -14.51 7.88
N LYS A 274 1.42 -13.44 7.49
CA LYS A 274 -0.03 -13.29 7.61
C LYS A 274 -0.82 -14.26 6.71
N ALA A 275 -0.36 -14.55 5.49
CA ALA A 275 -1.02 -15.53 4.61
C ALA A 275 -1.11 -16.91 5.28
N GLY A 276 -0.02 -17.36 5.89
CA GLY A 276 0.00 -18.64 6.59
C GLY A 276 -0.90 -18.65 7.83
N ALA A 277 -0.97 -17.52 8.55
CA ALA A 277 -1.85 -17.37 9.70
C ALA A 277 -3.32 -17.47 9.28
N LEU A 278 -3.71 -16.75 8.22
CA LEU A 278 -5.05 -16.81 7.65
C LEU A 278 -5.40 -18.21 7.09
N ASN A 279 -4.44 -18.93 6.51
CA ASN A 279 -4.64 -20.30 6.05
C ASN A 279 -4.86 -21.29 7.20
N VAL A 280 -4.11 -21.16 8.30
CA VAL A 280 -4.35 -21.94 9.53
C VAL A 280 -5.75 -21.63 10.07
N LEU A 281 -6.14 -20.36 10.18
CA LEU A 281 -7.49 -19.98 10.60
C LEU A 281 -8.58 -20.56 9.69
N THR A 282 -8.36 -20.56 8.38
CA THR A 282 -9.31 -21.14 7.40
C THR A 282 -9.53 -22.62 7.67
N ARG A 283 -8.48 -23.38 8.01
CA ARG A 283 -8.57 -24.81 8.35
C ARG A 283 -9.17 -25.06 9.72
N VAL A 284 -8.72 -24.34 10.75
CA VAL A 284 -9.22 -24.48 12.12
C VAL A 284 -10.71 -24.13 12.18
N SER A 285 -11.13 -23.02 11.57
CA SER A 285 -12.54 -22.66 11.50
C SER A 285 -13.38 -23.71 10.75
N SER A 286 -12.85 -24.35 9.70
CA SER A 286 -13.61 -25.40 8.99
C SER A 286 -13.88 -26.65 9.84
N THR A 287 -13.07 -26.91 10.87
CA THR A 287 -13.31 -28.03 11.81
C THR A 287 -14.21 -27.64 12.98
N MET A 288 -14.48 -26.35 13.19
CA MET A 288 -15.18 -25.81 14.35
C MET A 288 -16.51 -25.18 13.96
N SER A 289 -16.54 -23.93 13.49
CA SER A 289 -17.77 -23.22 13.13
C SER A 289 -18.18 -23.39 11.67
N ASN A 290 -17.21 -23.59 10.77
CA ASN A 290 -17.36 -23.77 9.33
C ASN A 290 -18.29 -22.72 8.66
N GLY A 291 -18.16 -21.44 9.06
CA GLY A 291 -18.98 -20.35 8.55
C GLY A 291 -18.76 -20.12 7.04
N PRO A 292 -19.81 -20.07 6.20
CA PRO A 292 -19.67 -19.89 4.75
C PRO A 292 -19.13 -18.50 4.36
N MET A 293 -19.21 -17.51 5.25
CA MET A 293 -18.61 -16.20 5.07
C MET A 293 -17.43 -16.01 6.03
N ILE A 294 -16.36 -15.39 5.55
CA ILE A 294 -15.16 -15.09 6.35
C ILE A 294 -14.88 -13.59 6.28
N LEU A 295 -14.85 -12.89 7.41
CA LEU A 295 -14.41 -11.49 7.48
C LEU A 295 -12.93 -11.45 7.90
N THR A 296 -12.06 -10.85 7.09
CA THR A 296 -10.66 -10.62 7.49
C THR A 296 -10.46 -9.20 8.00
N LEU A 297 -9.79 -9.06 9.15
CA LEU A 297 -9.44 -7.79 9.77
C LEU A 297 -7.99 -7.78 10.26
N ASP A 298 -7.34 -6.63 10.07
CA ASP A 298 -6.14 -6.28 10.82
C ASP A 298 -6.48 -5.94 12.27
N CYS A 299 -5.53 -6.15 13.18
CA CYS A 299 -5.70 -5.91 14.61
C CYS A 299 -6.08 -4.46 14.96
N ASP A 300 -5.71 -3.50 14.10
CA ASP A 300 -5.99 -2.08 14.24
C ASP A 300 -7.27 -1.62 13.50
N THR A 301 -8.00 -2.52 12.85
CA THR A 301 -9.20 -2.20 12.06
C THR A 301 -10.48 -2.62 12.78
N TYR A 302 -11.14 -1.67 13.45
CA TYR A 302 -12.37 -1.94 14.18
C TYR A 302 -13.63 -1.66 13.35
N SER A 303 -14.76 -2.24 13.78
CA SER A 303 -16.07 -1.97 13.19
C SER A 303 -16.63 -0.62 13.67
N ASN A 304 -16.86 0.27 12.72
CA ASN A 304 -17.47 1.59 12.94
C ASN A 304 -18.96 1.63 12.56
N ASP A 305 -19.45 0.68 11.76
CA ASP A 305 -20.88 0.46 11.49
C ASP A 305 -21.23 -1.00 11.85
N PRO A 306 -22.06 -1.24 12.89
CA PRO A 306 -22.42 -2.60 13.30
C PRO A 306 -23.26 -3.34 12.25
N ARG A 307 -23.79 -2.63 11.24
CA ARG A 307 -24.56 -3.20 10.13
C ARG A 307 -23.70 -3.60 8.92
N SER A 308 -22.37 -3.53 9.02
CA SER A 308 -21.47 -3.95 7.93
C SER A 308 -21.73 -5.37 7.39
N PRO A 309 -22.13 -6.38 8.19
CA PRO A 309 -22.54 -7.67 7.64
C PRO A 309 -23.77 -7.58 6.73
N LEU A 310 -24.76 -6.74 7.06
CA LEU A 310 -25.98 -6.57 6.28
C LEU A 310 -25.69 -5.92 4.92
N HIS A 311 -24.76 -4.96 4.88
CA HIS A 311 -24.28 -4.36 3.64
C HIS A 311 -23.60 -5.42 2.74
N ALA A 312 -22.78 -6.31 3.31
CA ALA A 312 -22.16 -7.39 2.57
C ALA A 312 -23.19 -8.43 2.07
N LEU A 313 -24.18 -8.79 2.91
CA LEU A 313 -25.24 -9.73 2.56
C LEU A 313 -26.09 -9.28 1.37
N CYS A 314 -26.24 -7.97 1.15
CA CYS A 314 -26.92 -7.46 -0.03
C CYS A 314 -26.32 -8.02 -1.34
N TYR A 315 -25.04 -8.39 -1.37
CA TYR A 315 -24.38 -9.01 -2.52
C TYR A 315 -24.32 -10.54 -2.42
N PHE A 316 -24.06 -11.10 -1.24
CA PHE A 316 -23.98 -12.56 -1.05
C PHE A 316 -25.33 -13.27 -1.22
N LEU A 317 -26.43 -12.57 -0.97
CA LEU A 317 -27.79 -13.11 -1.15
C LEU A 317 -28.44 -12.71 -2.48
N ASP A 318 -27.74 -11.94 -3.35
CA ASP A 318 -28.22 -11.66 -4.70
C ASP A 318 -27.86 -12.84 -5.64
N PRO A 319 -28.83 -13.60 -6.18
CA PRO A 319 -28.57 -14.74 -7.06
C PRO A 319 -27.83 -14.37 -8.36
N ALA A 320 -27.88 -13.10 -8.78
CA ALA A 320 -27.18 -12.63 -9.98
C ALA A 320 -25.69 -12.36 -9.74
N VAL A 321 -25.27 -12.18 -8.48
CA VAL A 321 -23.88 -11.85 -8.10
C VAL A 321 -23.22 -13.00 -7.35
N SER A 322 -23.93 -13.65 -6.44
CA SER A 322 -23.38 -14.62 -5.49
C SER A 322 -22.65 -15.84 -6.08
N PRO A 323 -23.03 -16.42 -7.24
CA PRO A 323 -22.37 -17.62 -7.74
C PRO A 323 -20.87 -17.41 -8.02
N ASP A 324 -20.49 -16.25 -8.56
CA ASP A 324 -19.10 -15.94 -8.91
C ASP A 324 -18.43 -15.00 -7.89
N LEU A 325 -19.09 -14.68 -6.78
CA LEU A 325 -18.58 -13.70 -5.80
C LEU A 325 -17.57 -14.34 -4.86
N ALA A 326 -16.29 -13.99 -5.01
CA ALA A 326 -15.27 -14.35 -4.05
C ALA A 326 -15.31 -13.48 -2.80
N PHE A 327 -15.42 -12.16 -2.96
CA PHE A 327 -15.42 -11.27 -1.80
C PHE A 327 -16.05 -9.91 -2.04
N VAL A 328 -16.48 -9.28 -0.94
CA VAL A 328 -16.93 -7.89 -0.85
C VAL A 328 -15.90 -7.10 -0.06
N GLN A 329 -15.21 -6.18 -0.74
CA GLN A 329 -14.18 -5.32 -0.14
C GLN A 329 -14.79 -3.98 0.26
N PHE A 330 -14.61 -3.60 1.53
CA PHE A 330 -14.90 -2.25 2.00
C PHE A 330 -13.64 -1.37 1.89
N PRO A 331 -13.77 -0.04 1.74
CA PRO A 331 -12.60 0.83 1.73
C PRO A 331 -11.88 0.78 3.07
N GLN A 332 -10.55 0.73 3.05
CA GLN A 332 -9.74 0.99 4.23
C GLN A 332 -9.73 2.50 4.47
N ILE A 333 -10.27 2.92 5.61
CA ILE A 333 -10.38 4.33 6.00
C ILE A 333 -9.70 4.49 7.36
N PHE A 334 -8.90 5.54 7.50
CA PHE A 334 -8.10 5.76 8.72
C PHE A 334 -8.69 6.89 9.56
N GLN A 335 -8.62 6.72 10.89
CA GLN A 335 -8.98 7.74 11.85
C GLN A 335 -7.75 8.51 12.36
N GLY A 336 -7.98 9.64 13.03
CA GLY A 336 -6.91 10.39 13.72
C GLY A 336 -5.88 11.02 12.77
N LEU A 337 -6.23 11.21 11.50
CA LEU A 337 -5.40 11.93 10.54
C LEU A 337 -5.38 13.42 10.87
N ASN A 338 -4.20 14.05 10.76
CA ASN A 338 -4.12 15.50 10.90
C ASN A 338 -4.83 16.21 9.74
N LYS A 339 -5.08 17.52 9.89
CA LYS A 339 -5.90 18.32 8.97
C LYS A 339 -5.54 18.12 7.48
N ASN A 340 -4.24 18.10 7.17
CA ASN A 340 -3.72 18.07 5.81
C ASN A 340 -3.21 16.68 5.39
N ASP A 341 -3.42 15.64 6.21
CA ASP A 341 -2.86 14.29 6.01
C ASP A 341 -1.41 14.34 5.49
N ILE A 342 -0.52 14.93 6.29
CA ILE A 342 0.84 15.29 5.82
C ILE A 342 1.65 14.11 5.27
N TYR A 343 1.31 12.87 5.65
CA TYR A 343 1.95 11.64 5.20
C TYR A 343 1.15 10.87 4.15
N ALA A 344 0.03 11.43 3.66
CA ALA A 344 -0.81 10.83 2.63
C ALA A 344 -1.26 9.41 3.00
N CYS A 345 -1.61 9.23 4.27
CA CYS A 345 -2.01 7.94 4.83
C CYS A 345 -3.37 7.47 4.32
N GLU A 346 -4.22 8.37 3.80
CA GLU A 346 -5.49 7.95 3.19
C GLU A 346 -5.30 7.03 1.97
N VAL A 347 -4.13 7.08 1.31
CA VAL A 347 -3.81 6.31 0.09
C VAL A 347 -5.00 6.28 -0.88
N LYS A 348 -5.59 7.45 -1.10
CA LYS A 348 -6.96 7.60 -1.59
C LYS A 348 -7.21 6.88 -2.91
N ARG A 349 -6.20 6.87 -3.79
CA ARG A 349 -6.21 6.15 -5.06
C ARG A 349 -6.46 4.65 -4.87
N LEU A 350 -5.71 3.99 -3.98
CA LEU A 350 -5.83 2.55 -3.72
C LEU A 350 -7.18 2.18 -3.07
N TYR A 351 -7.63 2.94 -2.07
CA TYR A 351 -8.76 2.51 -1.23
C TYR A 351 -10.13 3.05 -1.66
N THR A 352 -10.19 4.12 -2.45
CA THR A 352 -11.48 4.77 -2.79
C THR A 352 -11.68 5.09 -4.27
N ILE A 353 -10.64 5.58 -4.97
CA ILE A 353 -10.78 6.03 -6.37
C ILE A 353 -10.67 4.85 -7.33
N ASN A 354 -9.55 4.13 -7.31
CA ASN A 354 -9.26 3.02 -8.23
C ASN A 354 -10.23 1.83 -8.08
N PRO A 355 -10.68 1.47 -6.86
CA PRO A 355 -11.68 0.40 -6.69
C PRO A 355 -12.97 0.62 -7.48
N ARG A 356 -13.42 1.87 -7.67
CA ARG A 356 -14.60 2.19 -8.49
C ARG A 356 -14.40 1.81 -9.96
N GLY A 357 -13.18 1.97 -10.46
CA GLY A 357 -12.75 1.53 -11.79
C GLY A 357 -12.76 0.02 -11.93
N LYS A 358 -12.06 -0.64 -11.00
CA LYS A 358 -11.94 -2.11 -10.95
C LYS A 358 -13.30 -2.80 -10.79
N ASP A 359 -14.20 -2.24 -9.98
CA ASP A 359 -15.56 -2.76 -9.77
C ASP A 359 -16.40 -2.77 -11.05
N GLY A 360 -16.08 -1.91 -12.02
CA GLY A 360 -16.69 -1.95 -13.35
C GLY A 360 -16.17 -3.04 -14.28
N LEU A 361 -15.08 -3.70 -13.91
CA LEU A 361 -14.32 -4.66 -14.73
C LEU A 361 -14.23 -6.07 -14.12
N GLY A 362 -14.83 -6.31 -12.96
CA GLY A 362 -14.79 -7.61 -12.28
C GLY A 362 -14.71 -7.52 -10.76
N GLY A 363 -14.43 -6.34 -10.20
CA GLY A 363 -14.35 -6.10 -8.76
C GLY A 363 -13.01 -5.52 -8.33
N PRO A 364 -12.93 -4.92 -7.12
CA PRO A 364 -11.70 -4.38 -6.56
C PRO A 364 -10.71 -5.49 -6.17
N ASN A 365 -9.48 -5.10 -5.87
CA ASN A 365 -8.52 -6.03 -5.28
C ASN A 365 -8.81 -6.26 -3.78
N TYR A 366 -8.32 -7.38 -3.23
CA TYR A 366 -8.23 -7.56 -1.79
C TYR A 366 -7.06 -6.74 -1.24
N VAL A 367 -7.31 -5.97 -0.18
CA VAL A 367 -6.32 -5.06 0.42
C VAL A 367 -6.00 -5.37 1.90
N GLY A 368 -6.18 -6.62 2.30
CA GLY A 368 -5.65 -7.15 3.56
C GLY A 368 -6.57 -7.05 4.77
N THR A 369 -7.60 -6.20 4.74
CA THR A 369 -8.53 -5.98 5.86
C THR A 369 -9.91 -5.55 5.34
N ALA A 370 -10.91 -5.51 6.22
CA ALA A 370 -12.28 -5.06 5.95
C ALA A 370 -12.92 -5.77 4.74
N CYS A 371 -12.72 -7.07 4.63
CA CYS A 371 -13.12 -7.86 3.47
C CYS A 371 -13.92 -9.10 3.88
N TYR A 372 -15.12 -9.25 3.33
CA TYR A 372 -15.94 -10.45 3.50
C TYR A 372 -15.73 -11.39 2.32
N PHE A 373 -15.14 -12.56 2.56
CA PHE A 373 -14.96 -13.63 1.59
C PHE A 373 -16.09 -14.66 1.65
N SER A 374 -16.43 -15.22 0.49
CA SER A 374 -17.03 -16.55 0.40
C SER A 374 -15.97 -17.58 0.75
N ARG A 375 -16.21 -18.43 1.76
CA ARG A 375 -15.29 -19.53 2.10
C ARG A 375 -14.99 -20.41 0.88
N ARG A 376 -15.97 -20.58 -0.01
CA ARG A 376 -15.86 -21.37 -1.24
C ARG A 376 -14.75 -20.86 -2.17
N SER A 377 -14.55 -19.54 -2.23
CA SER A 377 -13.49 -18.97 -3.09
C SER A 377 -12.09 -19.26 -2.60
N LEU A 378 -11.93 -19.62 -1.33
CA LEU A 378 -10.66 -20.06 -0.77
C LEU A 378 -10.43 -21.57 -0.91
N GLN A 379 -11.40 -22.32 -1.46
CA GLN A 379 -11.30 -23.78 -1.63
C GLN A 379 -11.03 -24.22 -3.07
N GLY A 380 -11.26 -23.34 -4.05
CA GLY A 380 -11.02 -23.64 -5.47
C GLY A 380 -11.63 -22.62 -6.42
N THR A 381 -11.86 -23.03 -7.66
CA THR A 381 -12.44 -22.20 -8.72
C THR A 381 -13.96 -22.06 -8.56
N PRO A 382 -14.62 -21.10 -9.24
CA PRO A 382 -16.08 -20.96 -9.21
C PRO A 382 -16.85 -22.21 -9.66
N SER A 383 -16.23 -23.05 -10.49
CA SER A 383 -16.80 -24.32 -10.98
C SER A 383 -16.62 -25.49 -10.01
N SER A 384 -15.86 -25.32 -8.93
CA SER A 384 -15.57 -26.38 -7.96
C SER A 384 -16.78 -26.64 -7.05
N THR A 385 -17.08 -27.92 -6.79
CA THR A 385 -18.13 -28.34 -5.87
C THR A 385 -17.73 -27.97 -4.44
N SER A 386 -18.66 -27.39 -3.68
CA SER A 386 -18.42 -27.08 -2.26
C SER A 386 -18.18 -28.37 -1.47
N LEU A 387 -17.23 -28.32 -0.52
CA LEU A 387 -17.08 -29.39 0.46
C LEU A 387 -18.34 -29.45 1.33
N ALA A 388 -18.72 -30.67 1.74
CA ALA A 388 -19.87 -30.92 2.61
C ALA A 388 -19.71 -30.19 3.96
N PRO A 389 -20.82 -29.77 4.60
CA PRO A 389 -20.76 -29.14 5.91
C PRO A 389 -20.12 -30.08 6.95
N GLY A 390 -19.26 -29.51 7.81
CA GLY A 390 -18.67 -30.21 8.95
C GLY A 390 -19.72 -30.68 9.97
N ALA A 391 -19.33 -31.61 10.84
CA ALA A 391 -20.20 -32.17 11.89
C ALA A 391 -20.59 -31.11 12.94
N ASN A 392 -21.80 -31.20 13.48
CA ASN A 392 -22.38 -30.28 14.48
C ASN A 392 -21.93 -30.58 15.93
N ASP A 393 -20.70 -31.08 16.11
CA ASP A 393 -20.19 -31.35 17.46
C ASP A 393 -19.94 -30.02 18.20
N PRO A 394 -20.16 -29.93 19.52
CA PRO A 394 -19.81 -28.74 20.29
C PRO A 394 -18.35 -28.34 20.10
N LEU A 395 -18.07 -27.03 19.99
CA LEU A 395 -16.73 -26.50 19.71
C LEU A 395 -15.68 -26.97 20.73
N SER A 396 -16.09 -27.10 21.99
CA SER A 396 -15.23 -27.51 23.09
C SER A 396 -15.06 -29.03 23.23
N SER A 397 -15.58 -29.83 22.31
CA SER A 397 -15.42 -31.29 22.37
C SER A 397 -13.98 -31.69 22.09
N GLU A 398 -13.48 -32.72 22.77
CA GLU A 398 -12.10 -33.19 22.63
C GLU A 398 -11.78 -33.63 21.19
N SER A 399 -12.76 -34.21 20.49
CA SER A 399 -12.65 -34.61 19.08
C SER A 399 -12.43 -33.42 18.15
N VAL A 400 -13.18 -32.32 18.34
CA VAL A 400 -13.05 -31.09 17.55
C VAL A 400 -11.74 -30.39 17.86
N LEU A 401 -11.38 -30.23 19.13
CA LEU A 401 -10.12 -29.61 19.55
C LEU A 401 -8.90 -30.37 19.03
N ARG A 402 -8.91 -31.71 19.10
CA ARG A 402 -7.84 -32.54 18.53
C ARG A 402 -7.66 -32.31 17.03
N LYS A 403 -8.76 -32.32 16.26
CA LYS A 403 -8.72 -32.02 14.81
C LYS A 403 -8.22 -30.61 14.53
N ALA A 404 -8.66 -29.63 15.32
CA ALA A 404 -8.21 -28.24 15.19
C ALA A 404 -6.69 -28.13 15.38
N HIS A 405 -6.12 -28.81 16.38
CA HIS A 405 -4.68 -28.86 16.59
C HIS A 405 -3.93 -29.57 15.44
N GLU A 406 -4.48 -30.67 14.91
CA GLU A 406 -3.91 -31.40 13.77
C GLU A 406 -3.83 -30.50 12.51
N VAL A 407 -4.91 -29.79 12.18
CA VAL A 407 -4.93 -28.92 11.00
C VAL A 407 -4.15 -27.61 11.19
N ALA A 408 -3.83 -27.23 12.43
CA ALA A 408 -2.98 -26.10 12.77
C ALA A 408 -1.48 -26.44 12.77
N SER A 409 -1.10 -27.70 12.54
CA SER A 409 0.30 -28.11 12.50
C SER A 409 1.06 -27.50 11.31
N CYS A 410 2.33 -27.17 11.53
CA CYS A 410 3.23 -26.70 10.47
C CYS A 410 3.54 -27.78 9.42
N THR A 411 3.22 -29.05 9.72
CA THR A 411 3.40 -30.20 8.81
C THR A 411 2.19 -30.49 7.93
N TYR A 412 1.10 -29.74 8.07
CA TYR A 412 -0.15 -29.99 7.34
C TYR A 412 -0.09 -29.63 5.85
N GLU A 413 0.62 -28.55 5.51
CA GLU A 413 0.62 -27.96 4.17
C GLU A 413 1.57 -28.64 3.16
N PRO A 414 2.76 -29.14 3.55
CA PRO A 414 3.65 -29.86 2.64
C PRO A 414 2.95 -30.96 1.83
N GLY A 415 3.15 -30.96 0.50
CA GLY A 415 2.52 -31.92 -0.42
C GLY A 415 1.06 -31.62 -0.79
N THR A 416 0.48 -30.55 -0.25
CA THR A 416 -0.90 -30.11 -0.56
C THR A 416 -0.93 -28.91 -1.51
N LYS A 417 -2.14 -28.42 -1.82
CA LYS A 417 -2.37 -27.22 -2.65
C LYS A 417 -2.55 -25.93 -1.83
N TRP A 418 -2.42 -25.98 -0.50
CA TRP A 418 -2.49 -24.80 0.36
C TRP A 418 -1.42 -23.78 0.00
N GLY A 419 -1.78 -22.49 0.00
CA GLY A 419 -0.90 -21.40 -0.38
C GLY A 419 -0.67 -21.24 -1.89
N SER A 420 -0.94 -22.26 -2.71
CA SER A 420 -0.74 -22.19 -4.16
C SER A 420 -2.05 -21.99 -4.93
N SER A 421 -3.04 -22.86 -4.69
CA SER A 421 -4.37 -22.80 -5.32
C SER A 421 -5.53 -22.98 -4.34
N ILE A 422 -5.25 -23.27 -3.07
CA ILE A 422 -6.20 -23.28 -1.96
C ILE A 422 -5.74 -22.27 -0.90
N GLY A 423 -6.69 -21.54 -0.32
CA GLY A 423 -6.46 -20.52 0.71
C GLY A 423 -5.88 -19.21 0.16
N PHE A 424 -5.37 -18.40 1.07
CA PHE A 424 -4.58 -17.21 0.80
C PHE A 424 -3.25 -17.59 0.15
N ARG A 425 -2.83 -16.82 -0.87
CA ARG A 425 -1.73 -17.18 -1.77
C ARG A 425 -0.38 -16.79 -1.20
N TYR A 426 0.58 -17.72 -1.27
CA TYR A 426 1.98 -17.51 -0.89
C TYR A 426 2.82 -17.04 -2.09
N GLY A 427 3.98 -16.46 -1.82
CA GLY A 427 4.97 -16.12 -2.85
C GLY A 427 5.21 -14.62 -3.04
N SER A 428 4.50 -13.77 -2.30
CA SER A 428 4.72 -12.32 -2.27
C SER A 428 4.62 -11.80 -0.83
N LEU A 429 5.38 -10.75 -0.50
CA LEU A 429 5.20 -9.95 0.73
C LEU A 429 3.88 -9.15 0.76
N SER A 430 3.18 -9.06 -0.37
CA SER A 430 1.84 -8.47 -0.49
C SER A 430 0.84 -9.58 -0.79
N GLU A 431 0.59 -10.44 0.20
CA GLU A 431 -0.26 -11.62 0.06
C GLU A 431 -1.71 -11.26 -0.26
N ASP A 432 -2.15 -10.08 0.17
CA ASP A 432 -3.47 -9.53 -0.06
C ASP A 432 -3.70 -9.29 -1.56
N TYR A 433 -2.83 -8.47 -2.16
CA TYR A 433 -2.81 -8.18 -3.57
C TYR A 433 -2.66 -9.45 -4.40
N HIS A 434 -1.76 -10.35 -3.96
CA HIS A 434 -1.50 -11.60 -4.65
C HIS A 434 -2.72 -12.54 -4.62
N THR A 435 -3.40 -12.64 -3.48
CA THR A 435 -4.60 -13.47 -3.32
C THR A 435 -5.75 -12.94 -4.18
N GLY A 436 -6.06 -11.65 -4.11
CA GLY A 436 -7.11 -11.04 -4.93
C GLY A 436 -6.86 -11.22 -6.42
N TYR A 437 -5.62 -10.98 -6.86
CA TYR A 437 -5.19 -11.17 -8.24
C TYR A 437 -5.41 -12.61 -8.74
N HIS A 438 -5.00 -13.61 -7.95
CA HIS A 438 -5.16 -15.01 -8.31
C HIS A 438 -6.64 -15.42 -8.39
N LEU A 439 -7.46 -14.98 -7.44
CA LEU A 439 -8.90 -15.25 -7.47
C LEU A 439 -9.55 -14.70 -8.74
N HIS A 440 -9.20 -13.48 -9.16
CA HIS A 440 -9.70 -12.93 -10.43
C HIS A 440 -9.19 -13.69 -11.64
N CYS A 441 -7.92 -14.12 -11.64
CA CYS A 441 -7.37 -14.98 -12.71
C CYS A 441 -8.00 -16.38 -12.77
N GLU A 442 -8.60 -16.83 -11.67
CA GLU A 442 -9.33 -18.10 -11.55
C GLU A 442 -10.82 -17.95 -11.94
N GLY A 443 -11.25 -16.75 -12.30
CA GLY A 443 -12.61 -16.45 -12.77
C GLY A 443 -13.56 -15.93 -11.69
N TRP A 444 -13.09 -15.75 -10.46
CA TRP A 444 -13.91 -15.12 -9.42
C TRP A 444 -14.06 -13.61 -9.65
N LYS A 445 -15.19 -13.08 -9.19
CA LYS A 445 -15.48 -11.64 -9.15
C LYS A 445 -15.45 -11.15 -7.70
N SER A 446 -15.39 -9.84 -7.55
CA SER A 446 -15.52 -9.18 -6.25
C SER A 446 -16.35 -7.92 -6.37
N VAL A 447 -16.71 -7.33 -5.23
CA VAL A 447 -17.53 -6.13 -5.18
C VAL A 447 -16.87 -5.09 -4.29
N PHE A 448 -16.89 -3.83 -4.73
CA PHE A 448 -16.53 -2.69 -3.88
C PHE A 448 -17.78 -2.15 -3.16
N CYS A 449 -17.83 -2.31 -1.84
CA CYS A 449 -18.94 -1.83 -1.01
C CYS A 449 -18.51 -0.58 -0.23
N TYR A 450 -19.07 0.57 -0.60
CA TYR A 450 -18.73 1.85 0.01
C TYR A 450 -19.97 2.53 0.60
N PRO A 451 -20.41 2.08 1.80
CA PRO A 451 -21.54 2.69 2.48
C PRO A 451 -21.24 4.15 2.89
N SER A 452 -22.31 4.94 3.05
CA SER A 452 -22.21 6.36 3.43
C SER A 452 -21.47 6.60 4.75
N ARG A 453 -21.66 5.72 5.74
CA ARG A 453 -20.85 5.66 6.96
C ARG A 453 -19.70 4.67 6.71
N PRO A 454 -18.43 5.06 6.92
CA PRO A 454 -17.32 4.11 6.92
C PRO A 454 -17.62 2.90 7.80
N ALA A 455 -17.67 1.71 7.21
CA ALA A 455 -18.01 0.49 7.94
C ALA A 455 -16.90 0.07 8.91
N PHE A 456 -15.66 0.31 8.51
CA PHE A 456 -14.46 -0.02 9.27
C PHE A 456 -13.55 1.21 9.33
N LEU A 457 -12.87 1.37 10.45
CA LEU A 457 -11.86 2.40 10.65
C LEU A 457 -10.60 1.77 11.21
N GLY A 458 -9.45 2.12 10.64
CA GLY A 458 -8.13 1.67 11.08
C GLY A 458 -7.24 2.82 11.56
N ASP A 459 -6.08 2.47 12.11
CA ASP A 459 -5.06 3.45 12.49
C ASP A 459 -3.94 3.55 11.45
N ALA A 460 -3.66 4.79 11.03
CA ALA A 460 -2.57 5.09 10.12
C ALA A 460 -1.24 5.24 10.88
N PRO A 461 -0.09 4.87 10.27
CA PRO A 461 1.21 5.24 10.82
C PRO A 461 1.36 6.77 10.85
N LYS A 462 1.71 7.33 12.00
CA LYS A 462 1.90 8.78 12.19
C LYS A 462 3.38 9.18 12.33
N ASN A 463 4.27 8.31 11.87
CA ASN A 463 5.71 8.54 11.77
C ASN A 463 6.16 8.32 10.32
N LEU A 464 6.91 9.27 9.77
CA LEU A 464 7.38 9.20 8.39
C LEU A 464 8.19 7.93 8.12
N ASN A 465 9.09 7.53 9.01
CA ASN A 465 9.95 6.36 8.77
C ASN A 465 9.14 5.06 8.69
N ASP A 466 8.07 4.94 9.48
CA ASP A 466 7.17 3.79 9.43
C ASP A 466 6.34 3.78 8.14
N VAL A 467 5.86 4.94 7.70
CA VAL A 467 5.19 5.09 6.39
C VAL A 467 6.13 4.65 5.27
N LEU A 468 7.37 5.16 5.23
CA LEU A 468 8.33 4.81 4.18
C LEU A 468 8.73 3.33 4.21
N SER A 469 8.89 2.76 5.41
CA SER A 469 9.20 1.34 5.59
C SER A 469 8.05 0.44 5.14
N GLN A 470 6.80 0.82 5.43
CA GLN A 470 5.61 0.12 4.95
C GLN A 470 5.52 0.14 3.42
N ARG A 471 5.68 1.32 2.79
CA ARG A 471 5.66 1.46 1.33
C ARG A 471 6.80 0.71 0.65
N LYS A 472 7.97 0.64 1.27
CA LYS A 472 9.09 -0.19 0.78
C LYS A 472 8.70 -1.67 0.73
N ARG A 473 8.05 -2.19 1.77
CA ARG A 473 7.56 -3.58 1.80
C ARG A 473 6.56 -3.85 0.69
N TRP A 474 5.61 -2.93 0.47
CA TRP A 474 4.65 -3.05 -0.63
C TRP A 474 5.35 -3.07 -1.99
N CYS A 475 6.32 -2.19 -2.21
CA CYS A 475 7.12 -2.18 -3.45
C CYS A 475 7.77 -3.55 -3.72
N VAL A 476 8.39 -4.16 -2.71
CA VAL A 476 9.03 -5.48 -2.86
C VAL A 476 7.98 -6.54 -3.18
N GLY A 477 6.87 -6.60 -2.44
CA GLY A 477 5.80 -7.58 -2.66
C GLY A 477 5.15 -7.46 -4.04
N LEU A 478 4.89 -6.23 -4.49
CA LEU A 478 4.32 -5.95 -5.81
C LEU A 478 5.26 -6.37 -6.95
N PHE A 479 6.56 -6.10 -6.82
CA PHE A 479 7.56 -6.57 -7.79
C PHE A 479 7.76 -8.09 -7.78
N GLU A 480 7.60 -8.76 -6.63
CA GLU A 480 7.57 -10.22 -6.58
C GLU A 480 6.46 -10.78 -7.48
N VAL A 481 5.30 -10.11 -7.56
CA VAL A 481 4.25 -10.51 -8.51
C VAL A 481 4.55 -10.05 -9.93
N ALA A 482 4.99 -8.79 -10.13
CA ALA A 482 5.27 -8.22 -11.45
C ALA A 482 6.29 -9.04 -12.26
N PHE A 483 7.32 -9.55 -11.59
CA PHE A 483 8.39 -10.36 -12.17
C PHE A 483 8.28 -11.86 -11.79
N SER A 484 7.05 -12.34 -11.56
CA SER A 484 6.76 -13.77 -11.42
C SER A 484 6.30 -14.38 -12.74
N ARG A 485 6.13 -15.72 -12.76
CA ARG A 485 5.44 -16.43 -13.86
C ARG A 485 3.97 -16.00 -14.01
N CYS A 486 3.39 -15.42 -12.97
CA CYS A 486 2.02 -14.92 -12.95
C CYS A 486 1.98 -13.40 -13.17
N CYS A 487 2.90 -12.82 -13.93
CA CYS A 487 2.94 -11.38 -14.23
C CYS A 487 1.57 -10.87 -14.74
N PRO A 488 1.04 -9.75 -14.19
CA PRO A 488 -0.24 -9.19 -14.63
C PRO A 488 -0.31 -8.83 -16.11
N LEU A 489 0.81 -8.40 -16.72
CA LEU A 489 0.86 -8.01 -18.14
C LEU A 489 0.76 -9.19 -19.10
N THR A 490 1.13 -10.40 -18.67
CA THR A 490 1.10 -11.62 -19.50
C THR A 490 0.06 -12.60 -18.98
N PHE A 491 0.27 -13.18 -17.81
CA PHE A 491 -0.66 -14.15 -17.21
C PHE A 491 -2.01 -13.50 -16.91
N GLY A 492 -2.03 -12.31 -16.31
CA GLY A 492 -3.27 -11.62 -15.93
C GLY A 492 -4.12 -11.22 -17.12
N THR A 493 -3.49 -10.67 -18.17
CA THR A 493 -4.19 -10.31 -19.42
C THR A 493 -4.76 -11.54 -20.14
N MET A 494 -4.07 -12.67 -20.08
CA MET A 494 -4.53 -13.94 -20.66
C MET A 494 -5.60 -14.65 -19.83
N LYS A 495 -5.51 -14.63 -18.50
CA LYS A 495 -6.39 -15.41 -17.60
C LYS A 495 -7.63 -14.67 -17.13
N ALA A 496 -7.55 -13.36 -16.95
CA ALA A 496 -8.69 -12.54 -16.58
C ALA A 496 -9.19 -11.77 -17.82
N SER A 497 -8.61 -10.61 -18.09
CA SER A 497 -8.84 -9.83 -19.32
C SER A 497 -7.74 -8.78 -19.47
N LEU A 498 -7.63 -8.17 -20.66
CA LEU A 498 -6.69 -7.07 -20.89
C LEU A 498 -6.83 -5.96 -19.83
N LEU A 499 -8.05 -5.47 -19.60
CA LEU A 499 -8.28 -4.34 -18.68
C LEU A 499 -8.04 -4.73 -17.22
N VAL A 500 -8.42 -5.93 -16.80
CA VAL A 500 -8.14 -6.42 -15.43
C VAL A 500 -6.63 -6.59 -15.24
N GLY A 501 -5.94 -7.21 -16.21
CA GLY A 501 -4.49 -7.36 -16.20
C GLY A 501 -3.76 -6.02 -16.12
N LEU A 502 -4.22 -4.99 -16.85
CA LEU A 502 -3.67 -3.64 -16.79
C LEU A 502 -3.95 -2.95 -15.43
N CYS A 503 -5.13 -3.13 -14.83
CA CYS A 503 -5.43 -2.60 -13.51
C CYS A 503 -4.51 -3.19 -12.42
N TYR A 504 -4.21 -4.48 -12.50
CA TYR A 504 -3.25 -5.13 -11.62
C TYR A 504 -1.81 -4.71 -11.95
N ALA A 505 -1.45 -4.62 -13.22
CA ALA A 505 -0.12 -4.15 -13.64
C ALA A 505 0.19 -2.74 -13.13
N HIS A 506 -0.79 -1.83 -13.16
CA HIS A 506 -0.62 -0.48 -12.62
C HIS A 506 -0.09 -0.50 -11.19
N GLU A 507 -0.66 -1.35 -10.32
CA GLU A 507 -0.21 -1.50 -8.95
C GLU A 507 1.11 -2.30 -8.85
N ALA A 508 1.23 -3.41 -9.57
CA ALA A 508 2.41 -4.27 -9.55
C ALA A 508 3.71 -3.53 -9.88
N PHE A 509 3.63 -2.52 -10.75
CA PHE A 509 4.77 -1.75 -11.23
C PHE A 509 4.97 -0.42 -10.52
N TRP A 510 4.32 -0.16 -9.37
CA TRP A 510 4.53 1.09 -8.61
C TRP A 510 5.99 1.42 -8.31
N GLY A 511 6.83 0.42 -8.04
CA GLY A 511 8.25 0.66 -7.80
C GLY A 511 8.97 1.36 -8.96
N SER A 512 8.46 1.24 -10.19
CA SER A 512 9.05 1.89 -11.37
C SER A 512 8.99 3.41 -11.32
N TRP A 513 8.09 4.01 -10.53
CA TRP A 513 8.01 5.45 -10.31
C TRP A 513 9.32 6.05 -9.79
N CYS A 514 10.19 5.27 -9.13
CA CYS A 514 11.49 5.78 -8.71
C CYS A 514 12.35 6.28 -9.87
N ILE A 515 12.18 5.72 -11.08
CA ILE A 515 12.96 6.08 -12.27
C ILE A 515 12.66 7.53 -12.71
N PRO A 516 11.43 7.87 -13.13
CA PRO A 516 11.13 9.23 -13.56
C PRO A 516 11.26 10.24 -12.43
N ILE A 517 10.90 9.89 -11.19
CA ILE A 517 11.01 10.82 -10.06
C ILE A 517 12.48 11.17 -9.77
N THR A 518 13.39 10.19 -9.82
CA THR A 518 14.83 10.45 -9.63
C THR A 518 15.40 11.27 -10.79
N ILE A 519 15.05 10.90 -12.03
CA ILE A 519 15.59 11.55 -13.22
C ILE A 519 15.09 13.00 -13.32
N TYR A 520 13.79 13.26 -13.23
CA TYR A 520 13.23 14.61 -13.27
C TYR A 520 13.53 15.44 -12.00
N GLY A 521 13.87 14.79 -10.89
CA GLY A 521 14.25 15.44 -9.64
C GLY A 521 15.73 15.84 -9.54
N LEU A 522 16.60 15.33 -10.43
CA LEU A 522 18.04 15.61 -10.42
C LEU A 522 18.60 16.09 -11.77
N LEU A 523 18.24 15.47 -12.89
CA LEU A 523 18.86 15.75 -14.18
C LEU A 523 18.55 17.17 -14.70
N PRO A 524 17.28 17.65 -14.71
CA PRO A 524 16.98 19.04 -15.04
C PRO A 524 17.70 20.06 -14.17
N GLN A 525 17.91 19.75 -12.90
CA GLN A 525 18.53 20.61 -11.90
C GLN A 525 20.04 20.71 -12.13
N LEU A 526 20.70 19.58 -12.39
CA LEU A 526 22.13 19.58 -12.75
C LEU A 526 22.33 20.32 -14.08
N ALA A 527 21.52 20.04 -15.09
CA ALA A 527 21.58 20.74 -16.36
C ALA A 527 21.33 22.26 -16.20
N LEU A 528 20.47 22.68 -15.26
CA LEU A 528 20.26 24.09 -14.94
C LEU A 528 21.49 24.75 -14.32
N ILE A 529 22.21 24.04 -13.45
CA ILE A 529 23.47 24.52 -12.86
C ILE A 529 24.51 24.79 -13.96
N TYR A 530 24.61 23.91 -14.96
CA TYR A 530 25.55 24.04 -16.07
C TYR A 530 25.04 24.88 -17.25
N GLY A 531 23.77 25.30 -17.23
CA GLY A 531 23.17 26.09 -18.30
C GLY A 531 22.88 25.30 -19.58
N ILE A 532 22.65 23.99 -19.46
CA ILE A 532 22.33 23.10 -20.57
C ILE A 532 20.80 23.03 -20.71
N PRO A 533 20.20 23.52 -21.82
CA PRO A 533 18.76 23.46 -22.03
C PRO A 533 18.32 22.02 -22.36
N LEU A 534 17.36 21.49 -21.59
CA LEU A 534 16.83 20.12 -21.78
C LEU A 534 15.44 20.07 -22.44
N PHE A 535 14.76 21.21 -22.48
CA PHE A 535 13.37 21.33 -22.91
C PHE A 535 13.24 22.40 -24.00
N PRO A 536 12.15 22.40 -24.78
CA PRO A 536 11.89 23.49 -25.73
C PRO A 536 11.82 24.84 -25.01
N LYS A 537 12.25 25.89 -25.72
CA LYS A 537 12.07 27.28 -25.27
C LYS A 537 10.58 27.61 -25.13
N VAL A 538 10.21 28.59 -24.31
CA VAL A 538 8.80 29.01 -24.17
C VAL A 538 8.24 29.50 -25.51
N SER A 539 9.08 30.14 -26.32
CA SER A 539 8.78 30.56 -27.68
C SER A 539 8.60 29.41 -28.70
N ASP A 540 9.06 28.19 -28.41
CA ASP A 540 8.91 27.02 -29.28
C ASP A 540 7.48 26.43 -29.15
N PRO A 541 6.74 26.21 -30.26
CA PRO A 541 5.42 25.56 -30.23
C PRO A 541 5.37 24.23 -29.47
N TRP A 542 6.47 23.47 -29.43
CA TRP A 542 6.56 22.22 -28.69
C TRP A 542 6.50 22.40 -27.18
N PHE A 543 6.81 23.58 -26.64
CA PHE A 543 6.62 23.88 -25.22
C PHE A 543 5.17 23.63 -24.78
N TYR A 544 4.21 24.02 -25.62
CA TYR A 544 2.78 23.85 -25.32
C TYR A 544 2.35 22.38 -25.23
N LEU A 545 3.07 21.46 -25.89
CA LEU A 545 2.84 20.02 -25.72
C LEU A 545 3.17 19.58 -24.29
N TYR A 546 4.35 19.95 -23.78
CA TYR A 546 4.77 19.60 -22.42
C TYR A 546 3.89 20.29 -21.37
N ALA A 547 3.52 21.56 -21.60
CA ALA A 547 2.57 22.26 -20.74
C ALA A 547 1.22 21.55 -20.72
N TYR A 548 0.68 21.14 -21.88
CA TYR A 548 -0.57 20.38 -21.95
C TYR A 548 -0.48 19.05 -21.18
N LEU A 549 0.59 18.27 -21.37
CA LEU A 549 0.81 17.00 -20.66
C LEU A 549 0.80 17.21 -19.14
N PHE A 550 1.56 18.20 -18.66
CA PHE A 550 1.66 18.53 -17.24
C PHE A 550 0.31 18.99 -16.66
N PHE A 551 -0.28 20.06 -17.19
CA PHE A 551 -1.50 20.64 -16.62
C PHE A 551 -2.70 19.69 -16.69
N THR A 552 -2.77 18.87 -17.75
CA THR A 552 -3.91 17.96 -17.91
C THR A 552 -3.83 16.79 -16.92
N THR A 553 -2.65 16.18 -16.73
CA THR A 553 -2.50 15.09 -15.75
C THR A 553 -2.65 15.58 -14.31
N TYR A 554 -1.96 16.67 -13.96
CA TYR A 554 -2.06 17.26 -12.62
C TYR A 554 -3.48 17.75 -12.31
N GLY A 555 -4.14 18.37 -13.30
CA GLY A 555 -5.52 18.85 -13.18
C GLY A 555 -6.52 17.70 -13.05
N GLN A 556 -6.39 16.64 -13.86
CA GLN A 556 -7.24 15.46 -13.76
C GLN A 556 -7.09 14.78 -12.39
N ASP A 557 -5.86 14.59 -11.94
CA ASP A 557 -5.57 13.96 -10.65
C ASP A 557 -6.17 14.76 -9.49
N LEU A 558 -6.01 16.08 -9.52
CA LEU A 558 -6.61 16.97 -8.53
C LEU A 558 -8.14 16.88 -8.52
N LEU A 559 -8.79 16.93 -9.69
CA LEU A 559 -10.24 16.85 -9.81
C LEU A 559 -10.78 15.51 -9.28
N GLU A 560 -10.09 14.40 -9.58
CA GLU A 560 -10.45 13.08 -9.08
C GLU A 560 -10.28 12.97 -7.56
N PHE A 561 -9.19 13.55 -7.02
CA PHE A 561 -8.94 13.59 -5.58
C PHE A 561 -10.02 14.39 -4.84
N LEU A 562 -10.42 15.55 -5.37
CA LEU A 562 -11.50 16.38 -4.82
C LEU A 562 -12.86 15.67 -4.94
N ALA A 563 -13.14 15.00 -6.06
CA ALA A 563 -14.37 14.24 -6.27
C ALA A 563 -14.51 12.99 -5.38
N ALA A 564 -13.44 12.63 -4.67
CA ALA A 564 -13.42 11.59 -3.66
C ALA A 564 -13.45 12.16 -2.23
N ASP A 565 -13.94 13.38 -2.02
CA ASP A 565 -13.98 14.07 -0.72
C ASP A 565 -12.58 14.46 -0.20
N GLY A 566 -11.67 14.78 -1.12
CA GLY A 566 -10.34 15.33 -0.80
C GLY A 566 -10.35 16.84 -0.64
N THR A 567 -9.26 17.40 -0.14
CA THR A 567 -9.03 18.86 -0.11
C THR A 567 -7.75 19.19 -0.86
N MET A 568 -7.61 20.45 -1.32
CA MET A 568 -6.37 20.92 -1.95
C MET A 568 -5.14 20.71 -1.06
N GLY A 569 -5.27 20.95 0.25
CA GLY A 569 -4.19 20.76 1.21
C GLY A 569 -3.75 19.29 1.33
N ARG A 570 -4.72 18.37 1.39
CA ARG A 570 -4.44 16.93 1.41
C ARG A 570 -3.87 16.42 0.09
N TRP A 571 -4.38 16.93 -1.03
CA TRP A 571 -3.85 16.60 -2.35
C TRP A 571 -2.40 17.06 -2.50
N TRP A 572 -2.06 18.27 -2.03
CA TRP A 572 -0.67 18.74 -2.05
C TRP A 572 0.25 17.89 -1.15
N SER A 573 -0.22 17.47 0.02
CA SER A 573 0.51 16.50 0.86
C SER A 573 0.70 15.16 0.15
N ASP A 574 -0.32 14.67 -0.57
CA ASP A 574 -0.26 13.45 -1.37
C ASP A 574 0.76 13.55 -2.52
N GLN A 575 0.81 14.67 -3.24
CA GLN A 575 1.84 14.92 -4.25
C GLN A 575 3.25 14.95 -3.65
N ARG A 576 3.42 15.64 -2.52
CA ARG A 576 4.70 15.66 -1.79
C ARG A 576 5.14 14.26 -1.41
N MET A 577 4.23 13.48 -0.83
CA MET A 577 4.53 12.13 -0.38
C MET A 577 4.77 11.18 -1.55
N TRP A 578 4.10 11.34 -2.68
CA TRP A 578 4.39 10.57 -3.90
C TRP A 578 5.84 10.76 -4.35
N MET A 579 6.36 12.00 -4.34
CA MET A 579 7.78 12.28 -4.64
C MET A 579 8.72 11.69 -3.58
N ILE A 580 8.40 11.86 -2.29
CA ILE A 580 9.21 11.32 -1.19
C ILE A 580 9.28 9.79 -1.27
N ILE A 581 8.15 9.10 -1.44
CA ILE A 581 8.04 7.63 -1.57
C ILE A 581 8.80 7.16 -2.82
N GLY A 582 8.71 7.89 -3.93
CA GLY A 582 9.45 7.63 -5.16
C GLY A 582 10.97 7.59 -4.97
N LEU A 583 11.52 8.64 -4.35
CA LEU A 583 12.95 8.77 -4.08
C LEU A 583 13.45 7.81 -2.98
N THR A 584 12.56 7.33 -2.13
CA THR A 584 12.93 6.51 -0.97
C THR A 584 12.38 5.09 -1.11
N SER A 585 11.17 4.83 -0.64
CA SER A 585 10.55 3.50 -0.59
C SER A 585 10.62 2.73 -1.90
N TYR A 586 10.33 3.36 -3.04
CA TYR A 586 10.37 2.70 -4.35
C TYR A 586 11.81 2.44 -4.80
N LEU A 587 12.72 3.39 -4.64
CA LEU A 587 14.13 3.19 -4.96
C LEU A 587 14.75 2.06 -4.12
N PHE A 588 14.65 2.14 -2.79
CA PHE A 588 15.19 1.13 -1.88
C PHE A 588 14.47 -0.21 -2.01
N GLY A 589 13.17 -0.22 -2.26
CA GLY A 589 12.40 -1.43 -2.52
C GLY A 589 12.83 -2.12 -3.82
N THR A 590 13.07 -1.35 -4.88
CA THR A 590 13.62 -1.84 -6.16
C THR A 590 14.99 -2.47 -5.95
N VAL A 591 15.91 -1.77 -5.28
CA VAL A 591 17.25 -2.30 -4.97
C VAL A 591 17.14 -3.59 -4.14
N GLN A 592 16.34 -3.58 -3.08
CA GLN A 592 16.12 -4.77 -2.24
C GLN A 592 15.56 -5.95 -3.03
N PHE A 593 14.59 -5.71 -3.92
CA PHE A 593 14.04 -6.74 -4.79
C PHE A 593 15.09 -7.32 -5.74
N VAL A 594 15.88 -6.47 -6.40
CA VAL A 594 16.95 -6.90 -7.32
C VAL A 594 18.02 -7.71 -6.57
N LEU A 595 18.48 -7.24 -5.41
CA LEU A 595 19.43 -7.96 -4.57
C LEU A 595 18.91 -9.35 -4.17
N LYS A 596 17.62 -9.44 -3.78
CA LYS A 596 16.97 -10.71 -3.46
C LYS A 596 16.96 -11.67 -4.64
N LYS A 597 16.76 -11.18 -5.87
CA LYS A 597 16.83 -12.01 -7.09
C LYS A 597 18.23 -12.56 -7.37
N PHE A 598 19.28 -11.86 -6.94
CA PHE A 598 20.66 -12.33 -6.97
C PHE A 598 21.07 -13.17 -5.76
N GLY A 599 20.12 -13.54 -4.87
CA GLY A 599 20.39 -14.35 -3.68
C GLY A 599 21.10 -13.60 -2.55
N ILE A 600 21.21 -12.28 -2.63
CA ILE A 600 21.80 -11.45 -1.58
C ILE A 600 20.72 -11.16 -0.54
N SER A 601 20.93 -11.66 0.67
CA SER A 601 20.01 -11.44 1.79
C SER A 601 19.91 -9.95 2.09
N ALA A 602 18.69 -9.41 1.95
CA ALA A 602 18.36 -8.07 2.40
C ALA A 602 17.63 -8.14 3.75
N GLN A 603 17.67 -7.06 4.53
CA GLN A 603 17.08 -6.96 5.87
C GLN A 603 15.69 -7.59 5.99
N GLY A 604 15.45 -8.26 7.12
CA GLY A 604 14.23 -8.99 7.43
C GLY A 604 12.97 -8.12 7.54
N PHE A 605 11.82 -8.79 7.50
CA PHE A 605 10.51 -8.20 7.72
C PHE A 605 10.34 -7.82 9.19
N ASN A 606 9.98 -6.57 9.45
CA ASN A 606 9.67 -6.06 10.80
C ASN A 606 8.28 -5.42 10.79
N VAL A 607 7.44 -5.79 11.77
CA VAL A 607 6.10 -5.23 11.99
C VAL A 607 6.23 -3.74 12.33
N THR A 608 5.43 -2.84 11.76
CA THR A 608 5.51 -1.41 12.12
C THR A 608 4.90 -1.18 13.51
N SER A 609 5.53 -0.38 14.35
CA SER A 609 4.97 -0.02 15.67
C SER A 609 3.64 0.71 15.51
N LYS A 610 2.63 0.34 16.30
CA LYS A 610 1.39 1.11 16.48
C LYS A 610 1.42 2.01 17.71
N VAL A 611 2.49 1.90 18.51
CA VAL A 611 2.73 2.75 19.67
C VAL A 611 3.56 3.96 19.26
N MET A 612 3.19 5.13 19.80
CA MET A 612 3.89 6.40 19.56
C MET A 612 4.18 7.11 20.87
N GLU A 613 5.28 7.85 20.88
CA GLU A 613 5.62 8.77 21.97
C GLU A 613 4.77 10.05 21.91
N ASP A 614 4.44 10.62 23.07
CA ASP A 614 3.56 11.78 23.21
C ASP A 614 4.05 13.01 22.43
N GLU A 615 5.36 13.28 22.44
CA GLU A 615 5.92 14.42 21.71
C GLU A 615 5.81 14.25 20.19
N GLN A 616 6.03 13.03 19.70
CA GLN A 616 5.86 12.70 18.29
C GLN A 616 4.39 12.85 17.87
N SER A 617 3.45 12.40 18.71
CA SER A 617 2.02 12.59 18.47
C SER A 617 1.65 14.07 18.36
N LYS A 618 2.11 14.91 19.30
CA LYS A 618 1.88 16.37 19.27
C LYS A 618 2.45 17.03 18.00
N ARG A 619 3.61 16.59 17.52
CA ARG A 619 4.19 17.07 16.26
C ARG A 619 3.31 16.70 15.06
N TYR A 620 2.87 15.45 15.01
CA TYR A 620 2.00 14.96 13.95
C TYR A 620 0.67 15.74 13.90
N GLU A 621 0.04 15.98 15.05
CA GLU A 621 -1.22 16.75 15.13
C GLU A 621 -1.07 18.18 14.60
N LYS A 622 0.10 18.81 14.82
CA LYS A 622 0.43 20.15 14.29
C LYS A 622 0.77 20.15 12.79
N GLY A 623 0.81 19.00 12.13
CA GLY A 623 1.17 18.91 10.71
C GLY A 623 2.68 18.99 10.45
N ALA A 624 3.51 18.72 11.46
CA ALA A 624 4.97 18.76 11.31
C ALA A 624 5.51 17.37 10.96
N PHE A 625 6.36 17.30 9.93
CA PHE A 625 7.10 16.08 9.58
C PHE A 625 8.08 15.72 10.71
N ASP A 626 8.31 14.43 10.90
CA ASP A 626 9.27 13.89 11.86
C ASP A 626 10.43 13.22 11.13
N PHE A 627 11.61 13.84 11.23
CA PHE A 627 12.86 13.34 10.68
C PHE A 627 13.86 12.89 11.75
N GLY A 628 13.45 12.83 13.02
CA GLY A 628 14.35 12.67 14.18
C GLY A 628 15.17 11.37 14.21
N VAL A 629 14.76 10.37 13.43
CA VAL A 629 15.44 9.07 13.37
C VAL A 629 16.55 9.06 12.32
N GLY A 630 17.69 8.44 12.64
CA GLY A 630 18.74 8.16 11.68
C GLY A 630 18.27 7.13 10.65
N SER A 631 17.92 7.57 9.44
CA SER A 631 17.40 6.70 8.37
C SER A 631 18.10 6.98 7.03
N PRO A 632 18.49 5.94 6.27
CA PRO A 632 19.07 6.12 4.94
C PRO A 632 18.07 6.74 3.94
N PHE A 633 16.76 6.63 4.19
CA PHE A 633 15.75 7.35 3.41
C PHE A 633 15.99 8.86 3.47
N PHE A 634 16.31 9.38 4.66
CA PHE A 634 16.42 10.82 4.85
C PHE A 634 17.72 11.41 4.30
N VAL A 635 18.76 10.59 4.12
CA VAL A 635 19.98 10.99 3.39
C VAL A 635 19.65 11.33 1.94
N VAL A 636 18.87 10.47 1.26
CA VAL A 636 18.46 10.72 -0.13
C VAL A 636 17.59 11.97 -0.24
N LEU A 637 16.65 12.15 0.68
CA LEU A 637 15.80 13.34 0.72
C LEU A 637 16.60 14.63 0.94
N GLY A 638 17.55 14.62 1.88
CA GLY A 638 18.42 15.77 2.14
C GLY A 638 19.31 16.12 0.95
N MET A 639 19.85 15.11 0.26
CA MET A 639 20.67 15.30 -0.95
C MET A 639 19.84 15.93 -2.07
N VAL A 640 18.69 15.37 -2.42
CA VAL A 640 17.82 15.88 -3.49
C VAL A 640 17.31 17.29 -3.16
N ALA A 641 16.93 17.54 -1.90
CA ALA A 641 16.51 18.86 -1.46
C ALA A 641 17.65 19.88 -1.64
N THR A 642 18.87 19.53 -1.25
CA THR A 642 20.05 20.41 -1.40
C THR A 642 20.34 20.72 -2.87
N VAL A 643 20.36 19.69 -3.74
CA VAL A 643 20.56 19.86 -5.20
C VAL A 643 19.53 20.85 -5.77
N ASN A 644 18.25 20.66 -5.44
CA ASN A 644 17.18 21.48 -5.99
C ASN A 644 17.26 22.93 -5.51
N LEU A 645 17.59 23.18 -4.23
CA LEU A 645 17.74 24.54 -3.73
C LEU A 645 18.94 25.26 -4.36
N SER A 646 20.10 24.59 -4.43
CA SER A 646 21.31 25.13 -5.05
C SER A 646 21.07 25.42 -6.53
N SER A 647 20.43 24.48 -7.24
CA SER A 647 20.07 24.62 -8.65
C SER A 647 19.12 25.77 -8.90
N LEU A 648 18.13 26.00 -8.04
CA LEU A 648 17.20 27.12 -8.16
C LEU A 648 17.92 28.46 -8.04
N VAL A 649 18.79 28.60 -7.03
CA VAL A 649 19.54 29.85 -6.78
C VAL A 649 20.50 30.14 -7.93
N VAL A 650 21.31 29.15 -8.34
CA VAL A 650 22.26 29.28 -9.45
C VAL A 650 21.52 29.51 -10.77
N GLY A 651 20.44 28.77 -11.00
CA GLY A 651 19.62 28.85 -12.21
C GLY A 651 18.98 30.22 -12.40
N ILE A 652 18.43 30.82 -11.34
CA ILE A 652 17.88 32.19 -11.41
C ILE A 652 18.98 33.19 -11.77
N ALA A 653 20.15 33.09 -11.13
CA ALA A 653 21.28 33.96 -11.43
C ALA A 653 21.71 33.83 -12.89
N ARG A 654 21.82 32.59 -13.40
CA ARG A 654 22.21 32.29 -14.78
C ARG A 654 21.18 32.76 -15.81
N ALA A 655 19.90 32.52 -15.56
CA ALA A 655 18.83 32.96 -16.45
C ALA A 655 18.72 34.50 -16.52
N ALA A 656 19.10 35.19 -15.44
CA ALA A 656 19.14 36.66 -15.39
C ALA A 656 20.36 37.26 -16.12
N THR A 657 21.48 36.54 -16.21
CA THR A 657 22.71 37.03 -16.87
C THR A 657 22.80 36.66 -18.36
N MET A 658 22.11 35.61 -18.79
CA MET A 658 22.07 35.15 -20.18
C MET A 658 20.97 35.85 -20.98
N GLU A 659 21.30 36.36 -22.18
CA GLU A 659 20.30 36.93 -23.08
C GLU A 659 19.26 35.87 -23.48
N GLY A 660 17.98 36.15 -23.26
CA GLY A 660 16.90 35.17 -23.48
C GLY A 660 16.90 34.01 -22.49
N GLY A 661 17.70 34.04 -21.41
CA GLY A 661 17.88 32.89 -20.52
C GLY A 661 16.61 32.36 -19.86
N PHE A 662 15.65 33.25 -19.54
CA PHE A 662 14.34 32.84 -19.04
C PHE A 662 13.48 32.11 -20.09
N ASP A 663 13.62 32.41 -21.38
CA ASP A 663 12.93 31.70 -22.46
C ASP A 663 13.52 30.29 -22.63
N GLU A 664 14.84 30.16 -22.53
CA GLU A 664 15.56 28.89 -22.75
C GLU A 664 15.48 27.92 -21.57
N LEU A 665 15.58 28.42 -20.33
CA LEU A 665 15.71 27.59 -19.11
C LEU A 665 14.42 27.49 -18.30
N PHE A 666 13.29 27.99 -18.82
CA PHE A 666 12.02 28.10 -18.08
C PHE A 666 11.58 26.79 -17.42
N VAL A 667 11.55 25.69 -18.17
CA VAL A 667 11.03 24.40 -17.66
C VAL A 667 11.92 23.88 -16.52
N GLN A 668 13.24 24.03 -16.64
CA GLN A 668 14.17 23.61 -15.59
C GLN A 668 14.01 24.47 -14.32
N LEU A 669 13.87 25.79 -14.48
CA LEU A 669 13.56 26.71 -13.38
C LEU A 669 12.24 26.35 -12.69
N PHE A 670 11.20 26.07 -13.48
CA PHE A 670 9.89 25.67 -12.98
C PHE A 670 9.97 24.36 -12.18
N LEU A 671 10.62 23.33 -12.72
CA LEU A 671 10.79 22.04 -12.05
C LEU A 671 11.60 22.18 -10.75
N SER A 672 12.70 22.93 -10.78
CA SER A 672 13.52 23.19 -9.60
C SER A 672 12.73 23.95 -8.53
N ALA A 673 12.01 25.00 -8.89
CA ALA A 673 11.14 25.75 -7.97
C ALA A 673 10.02 24.87 -7.38
N PHE A 674 9.41 24.03 -8.21
CA PHE A 674 8.33 23.12 -7.81
C PHE A 674 8.81 22.08 -6.80
N VAL A 675 9.96 21.46 -7.04
CA VAL A 675 10.57 20.49 -6.13
C VAL A 675 11.03 21.17 -4.84
N THR A 676 11.69 22.33 -4.92
CA THR A 676 12.08 23.12 -3.74
C THR A 676 10.87 23.46 -2.86
N ALA A 677 9.74 23.87 -3.45
CA ALA A 677 8.52 24.13 -2.69
C ALA A 677 8.00 22.87 -1.95
N ASN A 678 8.12 21.70 -2.57
CA ASN A 678 7.72 20.43 -1.95
C ASN A 678 8.72 19.93 -0.89
N CYS A 679 10.01 20.27 -1.03
CA CYS A 679 11.07 19.97 -0.08
C CYS A 679 11.07 20.89 1.16
N TRP A 680 10.15 21.84 1.28
CA TRP A 680 10.10 22.76 2.42
C TRP A 680 10.23 22.09 3.81
N PRO A 681 9.51 20.99 4.12
CA PRO A 681 9.65 20.32 5.41
C PRO A 681 11.06 19.75 5.67
N ILE A 682 11.80 19.41 4.60
CA ILE A 682 13.17 18.90 4.67
C ILE A 682 14.12 20.05 5.02
N TYR A 683 14.00 21.21 4.36
CA TYR A 683 14.83 22.38 4.69
C TYR A 683 14.59 22.87 6.11
N GLU A 684 13.32 22.88 6.54
CA GLU A 684 12.94 23.22 7.91
C GLU A 684 13.63 22.27 8.90
N ALA A 685 13.60 20.96 8.64
CA ALA A 685 14.24 19.95 9.47
C ALA A 685 15.78 20.00 9.45
N MET A 686 16.40 20.39 8.33
CA MET A 686 17.85 20.50 8.19
C MET A 686 18.40 21.75 8.90
N PHE A 687 17.76 22.90 8.71
CA PHE A 687 18.36 24.20 9.01
C PHE A 687 17.65 25.02 10.08
N LEU A 688 16.33 24.84 10.27
CA LEU A 688 15.52 25.76 11.09
C LEU A 688 15.09 25.15 12.43
N ARG A 689 14.91 23.83 12.50
CA ARG A 689 14.40 23.15 13.71
C ARG A 689 15.48 22.89 14.75
N SER A 690 15.04 22.95 16.01
CA SER A 690 15.82 22.58 17.20
C SER A 690 15.14 21.51 18.06
N ASP A 691 13.96 21.04 17.69
CA ASP A 691 13.22 20.01 18.42
C ASP A 691 13.61 18.58 17.98
N GLY A 692 13.03 17.56 18.64
CA GLY A 692 13.32 16.15 18.33
C GLY A 692 12.88 15.68 16.94
N GLY A 693 12.15 16.50 16.16
CA GLY A 693 11.80 16.19 14.76
C GLY A 693 12.83 16.70 13.74
N LYS A 694 13.90 17.36 14.21
CA LYS A 694 15.03 17.83 13.40
C LYS A 694 15.73 16.66 12.69
N LEU A 695 16.22 16.90 11.48
CA LEU A 695 17.08 15.93 10.80
C LEU A 695 18.40 15.74 11.58
N PRO A 696 18.83 14.50 11.89
CA PRO A 696 20.08 14.26 12.60
C PRO A 696 21.28 14.93 11.92
N GLY A 697 22.21 15.46 12.72
CA GLY A 697 23.35 16.22 12.22
C GLY A 697 24.25 15.40 11.29
N ASN A 698 24.49 14.13 11.62
CA ASN A 698 25.23 13.20 10.77
C ASN A 698 24.53 12.98 9.41
N VAL A 699 23.22 12.79 9.40
CA VAL A 699 22.42 12.63 8.16
C VAL A 699 22.50 13.90 7.32
N THR A 700 22.41 15.06 7.95
CA THR A 700 22.55 16.37 7.28
C THR A 700 23.91 16.51 6.62
N VAL A 701 25.00 16.23 7.34
CA VAL A 701 26.37 16.29 6.80
C VAL A 701 26.56 15.33 5.64
N ILE A 702 26.13 14.07 5.78
CA ILE A 702 26.24 13.07 4.72
C ILE A 702 25.47 13.54 3.47
N SER A 703 24.26 14.08 3.64
CA SER A 703 23.45 14.60 2.54
C SER A 703 24.16 15.72 1.76
N LEU A 704 24.78 16.68 2.47
CA LEU A 704 25.53 17.78 1.87
C LEU A 704 26.80 17.30 1.16
N VAL A 705 27.53 16.34 1.75
CA VAL A 705 28.73 15.76 1.13
C VAL A 705 28.37 14.96 -0.11
N SER A 706 27.29 14.16 -0.07
CA SER A 706 26.81 13.41 -1.24
C SER A 706 26.49 14.34 -2.42
N PHE A 707 25.92 15.52 -2.16
CA PHE A 707 25.71 16.54 -3.19
C PHE A 707 27.04 16.99 -3.83
N THR A 708 28.05 17.36 -3.03
CA THR A 708 29.35 17.80 -3.57
C THR A 708 30.02 16.73 -4.43
N ALA A 709 29.89 15.45 -4.07
CA ALA A 709 30.41 14.35 -4.87
C ALA A 709 29.66 14.20 -6.22
N THR A 710 28.33 14.37 -6.22
CA THR A 710 27.53 14.36 -7.46
C THR A 710 27.87 15.53 -8.39
N ASP A 711 28.07 16.71 -7.82
CA ASP A 711 28.45 17.92 -8.56
C ASP A 711 29.86 17.77 -9.18
N ILE A 712 30.86 17.34 -8.40
CA ILE A 712 32.22 17.06 -8.89
C ILE A 712 32.23 15.99 -9.98
N SER A 713 31.45 14.91 -9.81
CA SER A 713 31.34 13.87 -10.85
C SER A 713 30.73 14.42 -12.13
N SER A 714 29.78 15.35 -12.04
CA SER A 714 29.09 15.94 -13.19
C SER A 714 30.01 16.94 -13.91
N SER A 715 30.73 17.79 -13.17
CA SER A 715 31.71 18.71 -13.74
C SER A 715 32.87 17.99 -14.43
N THR A 716 33.34 16.88 -13.84
CA THR A 716 34.41 16.05 -14.44
C THR A 716 33.96 15.42 -15.77
N ILE A 717 32.67 15.04 -15.90
CA ILE A 717 32.12 14.53 -17.16
C ILE A 717 32.06 15.64 -18.22
N GLU A 718 31.67 16.85 -17.84
CA GLU A 718 31.65 18.00 -18.75
C GLU A 718 33.06 18.41 -19.20
N GLU A 719 34.02 18.49 -18.27
CA GLU A 719 35.42 18.78 -18.59
C GLU A 719 36.03 17.73 -19.51
N ASN A 720 35.75 16.44 -19.28
CA ASN A 720 36.20 15.37 -20.16
C ASN A 720 35.51 15.40 -21.53
N ALA A 721 34.23 15.74 -21.60
CA ALA A 721 33.50 15.92 -22.86
C ALA A 721 34.05 17.11 -23.66
N ALA A 722 34.35 18.24 -23.00
CA ALA A 722 34.99 19.40 -23.61
C ALA A 722 36.43 19.10 -24.06
N TRP A 723 37.18 18.30 -23.29
CA TRP A 723 38.52 17.85 -23.64
C TRP A 723 38.52 16.95 -24.89
N PHE A 724 37.60 15.98 -24.98
CA PHE A 724 37.43 15.15 -26.18
C PHE A 724 36.99 15.98 -27.39
N HIS A 725 36.11 16.97 -27.22
CA HIS A 725 35.67 17.86 -28.29
C HIS A 725 36.82 18.73 -28.84
N ASN A 726 37.72 19.19 -27.96
CA ASN A 726 38.93 19.90 -28.35
C ASN A 726 39.96 18.98 -29.05
N GLN A 727 40.09 17.72 -28.63
CA GLN A 727 40.96 16.73 -29.30
C GLN A 727 40.47 16.40 -30.72
N VAL A 728 39.16 16.26 -30.92
CA VAL A 728 38.56 16.02 -32.25
C VAL A 728 38.70 17.26 -33.15
N ALA A 729 38.50 18.46 -32.62
CA ALA A 729 38.73 19.70 -33.37
C ALA A 729 40.22 19.88 -33.78
N ILE A 730 41.17 19.44 -32.96
CA ILE A 730 42.60 19.43 -33.29
C ILE A 730 42.91 18.42 -34.40
N LEU A 731 42.21 17.28 -34.42
CA LEU A 731 42.34 16.27 -35.48
C LEU A 731 41.73 16.75 -36.82
N ASP A 732 40.58 17.41 -36.80
CA ASP A 732 39.96 18.03 -38.00
C ASP A 732 40.83 19.15 -38.61
N ILE A 733 41.45 19.99 -37.77
CA ILE A 733 42.42 21.01 -38.21
C ILE A 733 43.70 20.33 -38.76
N GLY A 734 44.04 19.15 -38.26
CA GLY A 734 45.14 18.32 -38.75
C GLY A 734 44.87 17.75 -40.15
N GLU A 735 43.65 17.26 -40.41
CA GLU A 735 43.22 16.73 -41.70
C GLU A 735 43.12 17.83 -42.78
N GLN A 736 42.54 19.01 -42.46
CA GLN A 736 42.50 20.14 -43.40
C GLN A 736 43.91 20.64 -43.80
N ARG A 737 44.88 20.62 -42.88
CA ARG A 737 46.27 20.99 -43.19
C ARG A 737 47.01 19.97 -44.05
N ILE A 738 46.59 18.70 -44.01
CA ILE A 738 47.16 17.63 -44.85
C ILE A 738 46.59 17.72 -46.27
N ASP A 739 45.30 17.99 -46.42
CA ASP A 739 44.66 18.20 -47.72
C ASP A 739 45.18 19.46 -48.44
N GLU A 740 45.37 20.59 -47.73
CA GLU A 740 45.97 21.79 -48.34
C GLU A 740 47.42 21.57 -48.80
N ARG A 741 48.21 20.75 -48.10
CA ARG A 741 49.59 20.40 -48.52
C ARG A 741 49.62 19.43 -49.70
N MET A 742 48.66 18.51 -49.81
CA MET A 742 48.54 17.63 -50.99
C MET A 742 48.12 18.41 -52.23
N ILE A 743 47.18 19.35 -52.10
CA ILE A 743 46.73 20.18 -53.23
C ILE A 743 47.86 21.09 -53.75
N VAL A 744 48.71 21.63 -52.87
CA VAL A 744 49.87 22.44 -53.29
C VAL A 744 50.96 21.61 -53.99
N LEU A 745 51.14 20.34 -53.60
CA LEU A 745 52.10 19.43 -54.25
C LEU A 745 51.61 18.92 -55.62
N GLU A 746 50.30 18.69 -55.79
CA GLU A 746 49.72 18.35 -57.10
C GLU A 746 49.74 19.53 -58.08
N MET A 747 49.53 20.76 -57.62
CA MET A 747 49.61 21.95 -58.49
C MET A 747 51.04 22.28 -58.92
N ALA A 748 52.05 22.01 -58.09
CA ALA A 748 53.46 22.17 -58.46
C ALA A 748 53.94 21.11 -59.48
N GLY A 749 53.38 19.89 -59.45
CA GLY A 749 53.68 18.83 -60.42
C GLY A 749 53.01 19.00 -61.79
N LEU A 750 51.92 19.77 -61.87
CA LEU A 750 51.17 20.00 -63.12
C LEU A 750 51.69 21.19 -63.94
N GLN A 751 52.50 22.08 -63.36
CA GLN A 751 53.14 23.17 -64.11
C GLN A 751 54.38 22.71 -64.91
N ASP A 752 55.10 21.69 -64.45
CA ASP A 752 56.34 21.18 -65.09
C ASP A 752 56.08 20.21 -66.27
N LEU A 753 54.83 19.79 -66.48
CA LEU A 753 54.43 18.90 -67.58
C LEU A 753 53.83 19.63 -68.81
N SER A 754 53.64 20.95 -68.74
CA SER A 754 53.12 21.74 -69.88
C SER A 754 54.21 22.36 -70.77
N GLU A 755 55.48 22.39 -70.36
CA GLU A 755 56.59 22.98 -71.14
C GLU A 755 57.42 21.99 -71.97
N ARG A 756 57.09 20.69 -72.01
CA ARG A 756 57.84 19.67 -72.81
C ARG A 756 57.09 19.06 -74.00
N LYS A 757 56.17 19.80 -74.63
CA LYS A 757 55.50 19.37 -75.88
C LYS A 757 55.35 20.48 -76.94
N ALA A 758 56.35 21.34 -77.07
CA ALA A 758 56.48 22.23 -78.23
C ALA A 758 57.96 22.47 -78.58
N THR A 759 58.59 21.48 -79.24
CA THR A 759 59.67 21.63 -80.25
C THR A 759 59.82 20.32 -80.98
#